data_AF-A0A2N1J8T1-F1
#
_entry.id   AF-A0A2N1J8T1-F1
#
_cell.length_a   1.000
_cell.length_b   1.000
_cell.length_c   1.000
_cell.angle_alpha   90.00
_cell.angle_beta   90.00
_cell.angle_gamma   90.00
#
_symmetry.space_group_name_H-M   'P 1'
#
loop_
_entity.id
_entity.type
_entity.pdbx_description
1 polymer ?
#
loop_
_entity_poly.entity_id
_entity_poly.type
_entity_poly.pdbx_seq_one_letter_code
_entity_poly.pdbx_strand_id
1 'polypeptide(L)'
;MGQDEMAQEDPLQAVVLCDAFNERFMPLTLDIPRCLMPICSVPMIEWTLESLAKAGVHEVFFLATWHTSQIRAYLEDMHPNLLKPSAARGAVANTSTLTKITLIAVPEAHSVGDAMRELDAHQVIKGDFILMQADAIGNMNLAEVVTAHKQRRQADRSTIMTICTMPSKNGRRARRFGDLSVFAVSPLSSQLMHYASVPAVPRKQLLKLPLELFEDANTLGLCGKGSEIDVRNDLVDCGVDICSIDVPPLFTENFDYQTLRRDYVQGILTSDLLEAKIFVHIAPPADATSTSSGAPWDQSSGGLLGTQTYGDGYMLRASDPAGYDAVNRDIITGWVYPYTPRLGMPNGESYTTSRSMRYVGDSVDFPKSAEIALRTVLGAGTKVGEYAKVSTSILGKRVTIGNGSTIEGSYLWDDVQIGANCNVQGAILGYGVRILDHVHIAKGAVIANGCTVGPDVALVENARVSLHAYRTMEEDFDEKPSAEESTVAGPDAALGAQAQGYLWPRLGTSGRIASDEQDSDEDDEDELDELERPENAKYYVMQADMHDLVLSDDASDLSSIDADSEPDMVMDDSDSYDSDDSDLSSPRSGYGSISLTLAPGSDSQTQSEKQETQERLNEFRAEAEASLERSFAEHHAPENAAIELKTLRMASNVSPSEVRRTVIAFVLGHCNVDEAKETADLLDHWGPLIHEMAQDDQIEALALMQSYCALHLPKMRLFLPLLKKVYNDEIVSDEAILQWWRDPRSRRLAYDSEGKNAISAQQIVLELRKRAEPVVRHIVESAESSEEESE
;
A
#
# COMPACT_ATOMS: atom_id res chain seq x y z
N MET A 1 28.98 3.83 54.06
CA MET A 1 28.79 2.99 52.86
C MET A 1 27.43 3.34 52.30
N GLY A 2 27.36 4.01 51.16
CA GLY A 2 26.11 4.52 50.60
C GLY A 2 26.30 5.86 49.92
N GLN A 3 27.13 5.89 48.87
CA GLN A 3 27.09 6.89 47.82
C GLN A 3 27.19 6.12 46.51
N ASP A 4 26.17 6.32 45.68
CA ASP A 4 26.13 6.17 44.23
C ASP A 4 26.18 4.76 43.62
N GLU A 5 25.08 4.00 43.82
CA GLU A 5 24.50 3.26 42.68
C GLU A 5 23.82 4.29 41.78
N MET A 6 24.60 5.05 40.99
CA MET A 6 24.05 5.75 39.84
C MET A 6 23.51 4.66 38.90
N ALA A 7 22.20 4.67 38.66
CA ALA A 7 21.59 3.90 37.59
C ALA A 7 22.38 4.21 36.32
N GLN A 8 23.07 3.20 35.81
CA GLN A 8 23.79 3.28 34.55
C GLN A 8 22.70 3.37 33.49
N GLU A 9 22.29 4.59 33.12
CA GLU A 9 21.25 4.80 32.11
C GLU A 9 21.67 4.06 30.84
N ASP A 10 20.78 3.18 30.36
CA ASP A 10 21.03 2.44 29.14
C ASP A 10 21.27 3.43 27.99
N PRO A 11 22.31 3.21 27.16
CA PRO A 11 22.64 4.13 26.10
C PRO A 11 21.47 4.24 25.12
N LEU A 12 21.13 5.46 24.71
CA LEU A 12 20.12 5.67 23.67
C LEU A 12 20.61 5.05 22.35
N GLN A 13 19.82 4.12 21.82
CA GLN A 13 20.10 3.42 20.56
C GLN A 13 19.21 4.00 19.46
N ALA A 14 19.70 3.98 18.22
CA ALA A 14 18.91 4.31 17.04
C ALA A 14 19.07 3.23 15.97
N VAL A 15 18.00 2.97 15.25
CA VAL A 15 17.93 2.07 14.11
C VAL A 15 17.60 2.90 12.88
N VAL A 16 18.47 2.83 11.87
CA VAL A 16 18.32 3.54 10.62
C VAL A 16 18.06 2.56 9.49
N LEU A 17 16.89 2.68 8.87
CA LEU A 17 16.52 1.93 7.67
C LEU A 17 17.16 2.62 6.45
N CYS A 18 18.18 2.00 5.86
CA CYS A 18 18.93 2.57 4.73
C CYS A 18 18.12 2.54 3.43
N ASP A 19 17.33 1.50 3.28
CA ASP A 19 16.52 1.27 2.10
C ASP A 19 15.05 1.59 2.41
N ALA A 20 14.36 2.21 1.46
CA ALA A 20 12.91 2.08 1.40
C ALA A 20 12.67 1.22 0.18
N PHE A 21 11.94 0.14 0.40
CA PHE A 21 11.63 -0.93 -0.53
C PHE A 21 10.67 -0.47 -1.65
N ASN A 22 10.95 0.70 -2.23
CA ASN A 22 10.10 1.40 -3.20
C ASN A 22 10.93 1.77 -4.43
N GLU A 23 10.33 1.73 -5.61
CA GLU A 23 11.03 1.93 -6.89
C GLU A 23 11.06 3.38 -7.39
N ARG A 24 10.60 4.34 -6.57
CA ARG A 24 10.37 5.75 -6.96
C ARG A 24 11.60 6.43 -7.60
N PHE A 25 12.81 6.08 -7.16
CA PHE A 25 14.07 6.65 -7.65
C PHE A 25 14.76 5.82 -8.76
N MET A 26 14.17 4.73 -9.23
CA MET A 26 14.72 4.02 -10.39
C MET A 26 14.76 4.95 -11.63
N PRO A 27 15.86 4.96 -12.41
CA PRO A 27 17.01 4.03 -12.39
C PRO A 27 18.21 4.45 -11.52
N LEU A 28 18.18 5.55 -10.77
CA LEU A 28 19.35 6.04 -10.00
C LEU A 28 19.80 5.04 -8.92
N THR A 29 18.84 4.34 -8.32
CA THR A 29 19.07 3.42 -7.20
C THR A 29 19.77 2.12 -7.57
N LEU A 30 19.89 1.79 -8.87
CA LEU A 30 20.56 0.58 -9.35
C LEU A 30 22.07 0.60 -9.15
N ASP A 31 22.68 1.79 -9.23
CA ASP A 31 24.13 1.94 -9.12
C ASP A 31 24.55 2.33 -7.71
N ILE A 32 23.72 3.13 -7.03
CA ILE A 32 24.01 3.75 -5.74
C ILE A 32 22.78 3.62 -4.83
N PRO A 33 22.94 3.17 -3.57
CA PRO A 33 21.83 3.07 -2.65
C PRO A 33 21.27 4.46 -2.30
N ARG A 34 19.98 4.52 -2.03
CA ARG A 34 19.22 5.75 -1.80
C ARG A 34 19.81 6.63 -0.70
N CYS A 35 20.30 6.02 0.38
CA CYS A 35 20.94 6.70 1.52
C CYS A 35 22.22 7.47 1.17
N LEU A 36 22.89 7.13 0.06
CA LEU A 36 24.12 7.78 -0.39
C LEU A 36 23.89 8.86 -1.45
N MET A 37 22.64 9.04 -1.91
CA MET A 37 22.34 10.11 -2.86
C MET A 37 22.60 11.48 -2.22
N PRO A 38 23.22 12.43 -2.94
CA PRO A 38 23.59 13.72 -2.37
C PRO A 38 22.40 14.68 -2.34
N ILE A 39 22.15 15.34 -1.21
CA ILE A 39 21.29 16.53 -1.08
C ILE A 39 22.21 17.72 -0.83
N CYS A 40 22.09 18.77 -1.64
CA CYS A 40 23.02 19.91 -1.61
C CYS A 40 24.52 19.52 -1.60
N SER A 41 24.91 18.51 -2.39
CA SER A 41 26.28 17.93 -2.45
C SER A 41 26.72 17.11 -1.22
N VAL A 42 25.81 16.80 -0.30
CA VAL A 42 26.08 16.00 0.90
C VAL A 42 25.19 14.75 0.92
N PRO A 43 25.73 13.52 1.07
CA PRO A 43 24.93 12.30 1.14
C PRO A 43 23.85 12.35 2.22
N MET A 44 22.65 11.80 1.95
CA MET A 44 21.51 11.81 2.88
C MET A 44 21.87 11.23 4.27
N ILE A 45 22.69 10.17 4.30
CA ILE A 45 23.11 9.53 5.54
C ILE A 45 23.77 10.50 6.54
N GLU A 46 24.54 11.50 6.09
CA GLU A 46 25.20 12.47 6.98
C GLU A 46 24.17 13.39 7.65
N TRP A 47 23.10 13.75 6.95
CA TRP A 47 22.00 14.54 7.54
C TRP A 47 21.32 13.76 8.66
N THR A 48 21.12 12.46 8.47
CA THR A 48 20.52 11.59 9.49
C THR A 48 21.45 11.40 10.69
N LEU A 49 22.74 11.14 10.45
CA LEU A 49 23.74 10.98 11.50
C LEU A 49 23.87 12.24 12.35
N GLU A 50 23.86 13.41 11.74
CA GLU A 50 23.94 14.68 12.45
C GLU A 50 22.67 14.93 13.31
N SER A 51 21.49 14.60 12.79
CA SER A 51 20.23 14.67 13.55
C SER A 51 20.26 13.73 14.77
N LEU A 52 20.74 12.50 14.60
CA LEU A 52 20.91 11.51 15.68
C LEU A 52 21.98 11.93 16.69
N ALA A 53 23.06 12.55 16.23
CA ALA A 53 24.10 13.10 17.11
C ALA A 53 23.54 14.23 17.98
N LYS A 54 22.76 15.16 17.38
CA LYS A 54 22.05 16.23 18.10
C LYS A 54 21.04 15.67 19.11
N ALA A 55 20.40 14.55 18.79
CA ALA A 55 19.49 13.84 19.69
C ALA A 55 20.18 13.20 20.91
N GLY A 56 21.51 13.05 20.88
CA GLY A 56 22.29 12.42 21.94
C GLY A 56 22.35 10.89 21.86
N VAL A 57 22.19 10.32 20.66
CA VAL A 57 22.30 8.88 20.43
C VAL A 57 23.74 8.40 20.63
N HIS A 58 23.90 7.23 21.27
CA HIS A 58 25.21 6.63 21.53
C HIS A 58 25.54 5.50 20.55
N GLU A 59 24.58 4.66 20.20
CA GLU A 59 24.77 3.53 19.27
C GLU A 59 23.78 3.62 18.11
N VAL A 60 24.28 3.49 16.88
CA VAL A 60 23.45 3.51 15.66
C VAL A 60 23.59 2.19 14.92
N PHE A 61 22.46 1.59 14.56
CA PHE A 61 22.35 0.38 13.76
C PHE A 61 21.80 0.73 12.38
N PHE A 62 22.59 0.55 11.34
CA PHE A 62 22.14 0.68 9.96
C PHE A 62 21.68 -0.68 9.45
N LEU A 63 20.42 -0.76 9.02
CA LEU A 63 19.86 -1.92 8.32
C LEU A 63 19.92 -1.63 6.83
N ALA A 64 20.65 -2.45 6.09
CA ALA A 64 20.80 -2.31 4.64
C ALA A 64 20.67 -3.66 3.93
N THR A 65 19.88 -3.66 2.87
CA THR A 65 19.61 -4.81 2.00
C THR A 65 20.48 -4.73 0.74
N TRP A 66 20.53 -3.55 0.12
CA TRP A 66 21.22 -3.34 -1.16
C TRP A 66 22.57 -2.63 -0.99
N HIS A 67 23.50 -2.94 -1.89
CA HIS A 67 24.82 -2.31 -1.97
C HIS A 67 25.56 -2.14 -0.62
N THR A 68 25.40 -3.10 0.29
CA THR A 68 25.96 -3.03 1.66
C THR A 68 27.46 -2.73 1.66
N SER A 69 28.19 -3.25 0.67
CA SER A 69 29.62 -3.00 0.48
C SER A 69 29.94 -1.52 0.24
N GLN A 70 29.12 -0.81 -0.53
CA GLN A 70 29.31 0.62 -0.81
C GLN A 70 29.03 1.46 0.45
N ILE A 71 27.94 1.15 1.16
CA ILE A 71 27.59 1.84 2.42
C ILE A 71 28.71 1.64 3.45
N ARG A 72 29.21 0.41 3.60
CA ARG A 72 30.34 0.10 4.48
C ARG A 72 31.58 0.90 4.08
N ALA A 73 31.95 0.89 2.81
CA ALA A 73 33.13 1.63 2.33
C ALA A 73 33.02 3.13 2.59
N TYR A 74 31.85 3.71 2.37
CA TYR A 74 31.59 5.13 2.66
C TYR A 74 31.73 5.45 4.16
N LEU A 75 31.12 4.64 5.02
CA LEU A 75 31.21 4.81 6.48
C LEU A 75 32.64 4.62 7.01
N GLU A 76 33.43 3.72 6.40
CA GLU A 76 34.84 3.51 6.74
C GLU A 76 35.73 4.70 6.36
N ASP A 77 35.45 5.34 5.22
CA ASP A 77 36.21 6.49 4.73
C ASP A 77 35.91 7.77 5.53
N MET A 78 34.63 8.07 5.73
CA MET A 78 34.18 9.31 6.39
C MET A 78 34.27 9.24 7.91
N HIS A 79 33.96 8.08 8.50
CA HIS A 79 33.88 7.90 9.96
C HIS A 79 34.73 6.71 10.48
N PRO A 80 36.05 6.68 10.20
CA PRO A 80 36.92 5.53 10.52
C PRO A 80 37.05 5.23 12.02
N ASN A 81 36.75 6.22 12.88
CA ASN A 81 36.84 6.10 14.34
C ASN A 81 35.56 5.53 14.97
N LEU A 82 34.42 5.56 14.27
CA LEU A 82 33.12 5.12 14.78
C LEU A 82 32.81 3.65 14.48
N LEU A 83 33.49 3.06 13.48
CA LEU A 83 33.36 1.64 13.12
C LEU A 83 34.30 0.71 13.90
N LYS A 84 35.41 1.23 14.47
CA LYS A 84 36.42 0.39 15.15
C LYS A 84 36.03 0.06 16.60
N PRO A 85 36.26 -1.19 17.07
CA PRO A 85 36.00 -1.56 18.46
C PRO A 85 36.79 -0.70 19.47
N SER A 86 36.18 -0.43 20.62
CA SER A 86 36.65 0.46 21.69
C SER A 86 38.14 0.32 22.09
N ALA A 87 38.73 -0.86 21.91
CA ALA A 87 40.12 -1.17 22.25
C ALA A 87 41.19 -0.48 21.37
N ALA A 88 40.82 0.03 20.18
CA ALA A 88 41.74 0.68 19.23
C ALA A 88 41.57 2.21 19.14
N ARG A 89 40.76 2.83 20.01
CA ARG A 89 40.53 4.28 20.03
C ARG A 89 41.74 5.00 20.64
N GLY A 90 42.54 5.65 19.80
CA GLY A 90 43.51 6.65 20.24
C GLY A 90 42.78 7.84 20.88
N ALA A 91 43.31 8.38 21.97
CA ALA A 91 42.74 9.51 22.71
C ALA A 91 42.79 10.80 21.88
N VAL A 92 41.79 11.02 21.03
CA VAL A 92 41.48 12.31 20.42
C VAL A 92 40.09 12.70 20.92
N ALA A 93 39.95 13.95 21.37
CA ALA A 93 38.73 14.47 21.96
C ALA A 93 37.59 14.48 20.93
N ASN A 94 36.70 13.49 20.97
CA ASN A 94 35.50 13.48 20.15
C ASN A 94 34.49 14.47 20.74
N THR A 95 34.06 15.44 19.94
CA THR A 95 32.96 16.38 20.26
C THR A 95 31.58 15.74 19.98
N SER A 96 31.52 14.57 19.34
CA SER A 96 30.28 13.86 19.01
C SER A 96 29.85 12.88 20.13
N THR A 97 28.56 12.86 20.43
CA THR A 97 27.87 11.92 21.36
C THR A 97 27.81 10.48 20.85
N LEU A 98 27.98 10.29 19.54
CA LEU A 98 28.01 8.98 18.87
C LEU A 98 29.24 8.18 19.28
N THR A 99 29.00 6.98 19.82
CA THR A 99 30.05 6.11 20.35
C THR A 99 30.34 4.90 19.48
N LYS A 100 29.38 4.43 18.68
CA LYS A 100 29.48 3.22 17.87
C LYS A 100 28.48 3.22 16.72
N ILE A 101 28.93 2.85 15.53
CA ILE A 101 28.09 2.58 14.36
C ILE A 101 28.24 1.11 13.97
N THR A 102 27.12 0.42 13.77
CA THR A 102 27.08 -0.99 13.32
C THR A 102 26.22 -1.11 12.08
N LEU A 103 26.74 -1.75 11.03
CA LEU A 103 26.00 -2.07 9.82
C LEU A 103 25.57 -3.54 9.85
N ILE A 104 24.26 -3.77 9.81
CA ILE A 104 23.60 -5.08 9.75
C ILE A 104 23.15 -5.27 8.30
N ALA A 105 23.60 -6.35 7.67
CA ALA A 105 23.31 -6.68 6.29
C ALA A 105 22.12 -7.64 6.26
N VAL A 106 21.04 -7.25 5.60
CA VAL A 106 19.72 -7.90 5.63
C VAL A 106 19.31 -8.22 4.19
N PRO A 107 19.99 -9.13 3.47
CA PRO A 107 19.82 -9.28 2.03
C PRO A 107 18.47 -9.92 1.63
N GLU A 108 17.82 -10.62 2.55
CA GLU A 108 16.56 -11.34 2.32
C GLU A 108 15.33 -10.46 2.60
N ALA A 109 15.50 -9.25 3.14
CA ALA A 109 14.37 -8.37 3.41
C ALA A 109 13.90 -7.68 2.12
N HIS A 110 12.60 -7.82 1.85
CA HIS A 110 11.90 -7.11 0.78
C HIS A 110 10.92 -6.07 1.32
N SER A 111 10.70 -6.03 2.63
CA SER A 111 9.81 -5.07 3.30
C SER A 111 10.43 -4.50 4.58
N VAL A 112 9.84 -3.41 5.09
CA VAL A 112 10.22 -2.84 6.39
C VAL A 112 9.93 -3.85 7.51
N GLY A 113 8.83 -4.61 7.39
CA GLY A 113 8.47 -5.68 8.30
C GLY A 113 9.57 -6.74 8.43
N ASP A 114 10.11 -7.21 7.31
CA ASP A 114 11.17 -8.23 7.32
C ASP A 114 12.46 -7.70 7.96
N ALA A 115 12.83 -6.45 7.68
CA ALA A 115 13.97 -5.82 8.32
C ALA A 115 13.79 -5.71 9.85
N MET A 116 12.56 -5.48 10.33
CA MET A 116 12.24 -5.44 11.76
C MET A 116 12.24 -6.84 12.39
N ARG A 117 11.82 -7.88 11.67
CA ARG A 117 11.91 -9.28 12.13
C ARG A 117 13.36 -9.75 12.26
N GLU A 118 14.21 -9.39 11.30
CA GLU A 118 15.63 -9.72 11.37
C GLU A 118 16.32 -8.95 12.51
N LEU A 119 15.91 -7.69 12.73
CA LEU A 119 16.36 -6.91 13.88
C LEU A 119 15.99 -7.57 15.22
N ASP A 120 14.77 -8.11 15.34
CA ASP A 120 14.33 -8.89 16.51
C ASP A 120 15.15 -10.17 16.67
N ALA A 121 15.40 -10.91 15.58
CA ALA A 121 16.23 -12.12 15.59
C ALA A 121 17.66 -11.85 16.09
N HIS A 122 18.21 -10.65 15.86
CA HIS A 122 19.52 -10.26 16.36
C HIS A 122 19.53 -9.77 17.82
N GLN A 123 18.38 -9.41 18.40
CA GLN A 123 18.22 -8.98 19.80
C GLN A 123 19.25 -7.92 20.26
N VAL A 124 19.56 -6.94 19.41
CA VAL A 124 20.59 -5.93 19.68
C VAL A 124 20.07 -4.75 20.52
N ILE A 125 18.75 -4.54 20.47
CA ILE A 125 18.07 -3.44 21.16
C ILE A 125 17.87 -3.79 22.63
N LYS A 126 18.18 -2.86 23.53
CA LYS A 126 18.05 -3.04 24.98
C LYS A 126 16.93 -2.23 25.64
N GLY A 127 16.47 -1.16 24.99
CA GLY A 127 15.45 -0.26 25.53
C GLY A 127 14.76 0.55 24.44
N ASP A 128 14.21 1.71 24.81
CA ASP A 128 13.59 2.64 23.86
C ASP A 128 14.62 3.10 22.83
N PHE A 129 14.26 3.03 21.56
CA PHE A 129 15.14 3.39 20.45
C PHE A 129 14.45 4.33 19.48
N ILE A 130 15.26 5.08 18.74
CA ILE A 130 14.76 5.91 17.63
C ILE A 130 14.78 5.05 16.36
N LEU A 131 13.64 4.89 15.71
CA LEU A 131 13.52 4.33 14.37
C LEU A 131 13.48 5.48 13.37
N MET A 132 14.43 5.51 12.43
CA MET A 132 14.55 6.60 11.46
C MET A 132 14.81 6.04 10.07
N GLN A 133 14.19 6.62 9.05
CA GLN A 133 14.55 6.31 7.67
C GLN A 133 15.75 7.16 7.22
N ALA A 134 16.65 6.58 6.44
CA ALA A 134 17.88 7.25 6.02
C ALA A 134 17.67 8.49 5.12
N ASP A 135 16.46 8.68 4.60
CA ASP A 135 16.04 9.79 3.74
C ASP A 135 15.29 10.89 4.50
N ALA A 136 15.28 10.88 5.84
CA ALA A 136 14.64 11.91 6.65
C ALA A 136 15.62 13.03 7.01
N ILE A 137 15.37 14.26 6.54
CA ILE A 137 16.26 15.42 6.73
C ILE A 137 15.55 16.51 7.52
N GLY A 138 16.23 17.07 8.53
CA GLY A 138 15.68 18.17 9.30
C GLY A 138 16.45 18.50 10.58
N ASN A 139 15.90 19.44 11.35
CA ASN A 139 16.53 20.02 12.55
C ASN A 139 15.72 19.78 13.84
N MET A 140 14.67 18.97 13.77
CA MET A 140 13.75 18.69 14.89
C MET A 140 14.48 18.22 16.15
N ASN A 141 14.06 18.70 17.31
CA ASN A 141 14.68 18.34 18.58
C ASN A 141 14.18 16.97 19.10
N LEU A 142 14.80 15.89 18.62
CA LEU A 142 14.43 14.52 18.99
C LEU A 142 14.65 14.21 20.48
N ALA A 143 15.58 14.89 21.16
CA ALA A 143 15.88 14.64 22.57
C ALA A 143 14.68 14.94 23.49
N GLU A 144 13.93 16.00 23.17
CA GLU A 144 12.70 16.35 23.89
C GLU A 144 11.61 15.30 23.65
N VAL A 145 11.49 14.81 22.42
CA VAL A 145 10.48 13.79 22.07
C VAL A 145 10.79 12.46 22.76
N VAL A 146 12.07 12.05 22.81
CA VAL A 146 12.50 10.85 23.55
C VAL A 146 12.20 10.98 25.04
N THR A 147 12.47 12.15 25.63
CA THR A 147 12.18 12.41 27.04
C THR A 147 10.68 12.35 27.31
N ALA A 148 9.86 12.94 26.43
CA ALA A 148 8.40 12.88 26.53
C ALA A 148 7.87 11.45 26.39
N HIS A 149 8.41 10.67 25.44
CA HIS A 149 8.04 9.26 25.28
C HIS A 149 8.41 8.42 26.52
N LYS A 150 9.61 8.60 27.07
CA LYS A 150 10.04 7.92 28.31
C LYS A 150 9.12 8.26 29.49
N GLN A 151 8.72 9.52 29.63
CA GLN A 151 7.77 9.94 30.68
C GLN A 151 6.38 9.30 30.49
N ARG A 152 5.88 9.23 29.24
CA ARG A 152 4.62 8.54 28.95
C ARG A 152 4.71 7.05 29.25
N ARG A 153 5.81 6.40 28.86
CA ARG A 153 6.04 4.97 29.11
C ARG A 153 6.14 4.65 30.61
N GLN A 154 6.71 5.55 31.40
CA GLN A 154 6.73 5.42 32.86
C GLN A 154 5.34 5.50 33.48
N ALA A 155 4.44 6.32 32.92
CA ALA A 155 3.07 6.43 33.37
C ALA A 155 2.18 5.27 32.88
N ASP A 156 2.37 4.88 31.62
CA ASP A 156 1.61 3.83 30.95
C ASP A 156 2.53 2.96 30.09
N ARG A 157 2.72 1.72 30.51
CA ARG A 157 3.57 0.73 29.83
C ARG A 157 3.01 0.34 28.46
N SER A 158 1.72 0.56 28.21
CA SER A 158 1.10 0.29 26.90
C SER A 158 1.51 1.29 25.81
N THR A 159 2.26 2.35 26.15
CA THR A 159 2.85 3.27 25.18
C THR A 159 3.92 2.54 24.36
N ILE A 160 3.63 2.28 23.08
CA ILE A 160 4.53 1.54 22.19
C ILE A 160 5.33 2.48 21.28
N MET A 161 4.67 3.46 20.66
CA MET A 161 5.29 4.28 19.62
C MET A 161 4.87 5.75 19.71
N THR A 162 5.81 6.66 19.46
CA THR A 162 5.55 8.08 19.20
C THR A 162 5.96 8.43 17.78
N ILE A 163 5.01 8.82 16.93
CA ILE A 163 5.23 9.27 15.55
C ILE A 163 5.55 10.77 15.55
N CYS A 164 6.62 11.18 14.89
CA CYS A 164 6.92 12.61 14.70
C CYS A 164 6.32 13.14 13.40
N THR A 165 5.59 14.25 13.50
CA THR A 165 4.96 14.92 12.37
C THR A 165 5.26 16.42 12.37
N MET A 166 5.23 17.05 11.20
CA MET A 166 5.33 18.50 11.08
C MET A 166 4.06 19.09 10.45
N PRO A 167 3.55 20.23 10.96
CA PRO A 167 2.40 20.90 10.36
C PRO A 167 2.82 21.66 9.09
N SER A 168 2.14 21.38 7.98
CA SER A 168 2.36 22.01 6.67
C SER A 168 1.06 22.54 6.08
N LYS A 169 1.07 23.81 5.68
CA LYS A 169 -0.09 24.45 5.03
C LYS A 169 -0.32 23.92 3.62
N ASN A 170 -1.58 23.89 3.19
CA ASN A 170 -1.97 23.52 1.83
C ASN A 170 -1.19 24.34 0.79
N GLY A 171 -0.70 23.68 -0.26
CA GLY A 171 0.07 24.31 -1.35
C GLY A 171 1.56 24.52 -1.06
N ARG A 172 2.07 24.12 0.12
CA ARG A 172 3.53 24.04 0.36
C ARG A 172 4.11 22.81 -0.34
N ARG A 173 5.35 22.94 -0.82
CA ARG A 173 6.11 21.85 -1.46
C ARG A 173 6.35 20.65 -0.57
N ALA A 174 6.34 20.83 0.76
CA ALA A 174 6.47 19.71 1.69
C ALA A 174 5.25 18.78 1.70
N ARG A 175 4.08 19.22 1.22
CA ARG A 175 2.86 18.41 1.14
C ARG A 175 2.59 18.04 -0.33
N ARG A 176 2.49 16.76 -0.63
CA ARG A 176 2.35 16.24 -2.00
C ARG A 176 1.02 15.52 -2.20
N PHE A 177 0.48 15.61 -3.42
CA PHE A 177 -0.68 14.83 -3.83
C PHE A 177 -0.17 13.41 -4.14
N GLY A 178 -0.74 12.39 -3.49
CA GLY A 178 -0.30 10.99 -3.62
C GLY A 178 0.46 10.43 -2.42
N ASP A 179 0.85 11.24 -1.44
CA ASP A 179 1.38 10.79 -0.13
C ASP A 179 0.73 11.60 0.98
N LEU A 180 -0.60 11.69 0.92
CA LEU A 180 -1.40 12.38 1.92
C LEU A 180 -1.82 11.40 3.00
N SER A 181 -1.85 11.87 4.23
CA SER A 181 -2.31 11.09 5.37
C SER A 181 -3.21 11.94 6.25
N VAL A 182 -4.26 11.31 6.78
CA VAL A 182 -5.16 11.91 7.75
C VAL A 182 -4.89 11.29 9.12
N PHE A 183 -4.64 12.15 10.10
CA PHE A 183 -4.43 11.76 11.49
C PHE A 183 -5.64 12.22 12.32
N ALA A 184 -6.31 11.29 13.00
CA ALA A 184 -7.29 11.63 14.03
C ALA A 184 -6.62 11.51 15.40
N VAL A 185 -6.42 12.64 16.07
CA VAL A 185 -5.62 12.75 17.30
C VAL A 185 -6.47 13.33 18.43
N SER A 186 -6.31 12.79 19.65
CA SER A 186 -6.88 13.42 20.84
C SER A 186 -6.04 14.66 21.24
N PRO A 187 -6.64 15.86 21.36
CA PRO A 187 -5.90 17.10 21.56
C PRO A 187 -5.21 17.18 22.93
N LEU A 188 -5.73 16.48 23.96
CA LEU A 188 -5.19 16.53 25.32
C LEU A 188 -4.02 15.57 25.53
N SER A 189 -4.14 14.33 25.04
CA SER A 189 -3.12 13.29 25.21
C SER A 189 -2.14 13.21 24.04
N SER A 190 -2.48 13.81 22.90
CA SER A 190 -1.81 13.61 21.61
C SER A 190 -1.75 12.13 21.21
N GLN A 191 -2.73 11.33 21.65
CA GLN A 191 -2.87 9.93 21.25
C GLN A 191 -3.47 9.84 19.85
N LEU A 192 -2.93 8.95 19.03
CA LEU A 192 -3.47 8.61 17.73
C LEU A 192 -4.65 7.66 17.91
N MET A 193 -5.81 8.04 17.39
CA MET A 193 -7.02 7.22 17.44
C MET A 193 -7.27 6.54 16.09
N HIS A 194 -7.03 7.26 14.99
CA HIS A 194 -7.20 6.72 13.65
C HIS A 194 -6.16 7.30 12.69
N TYR A 195 -5.68 6.46 11.78
CA TYR A 195 -4.76 6.81 10.72
C TYR A 195 -5.28 6.26 9.40
N ALA A 196 -5.27 7.10 8.37
CA ALA A 196 -5.61 6.68 7.01
C ALA A 196 -4.70 7.38 6.01
N SER A 197 -4.06 6.59 5.14
CA SER A 197 -3.39 7.09 3.94
C SER A 197 -4.42 7.40 2.85
N VAL A 198 -4.26 8.54 2.19
CA VAL A 198 -5.12 9.00 1.10
C VAL A 198 -4.29 8.99 -0.20
N PRO A 199 -4.43 7.95 -1.03
CA PRO A 199 -3.83 7.93 -2.36
C PRO A 199 -4.46 9.02 -3.24
N ALA A 200 -3.75 9.41 -4.31
CA ALA A 200 -4.30 10.35 -5.28
C ALA A 200 -5.35 9.68 -6.19
N VAL A 201 -5.10 8.43 -6.59
CA VAL A 201 -5.96 7.60 -7.45
C VAL A 201 -6.01 6.17 -6.88
N PRO A 202 -7.20 5.56 -6.69
CA PRO A 202 -8.52 6.16 -6.83
C PRO A 202 -8.76 7.24 -5.76
N ARG A 203 -9.42 8.32 -6.15
CA ARG A 203 -9.66 9.47 -5.26
C ARG A 203 -10.67 9.08 -4.17
N LYS A 204 -10.18 8.86 -2.95
CA LYS A 204 -11.06 8.65 -1.77
C LYS A 204 -11.74 9.97 -1.40
N GLN A 205 -12.99 10.17 -1.86
CA GLN A 205 -13.80 11.35 -1.54
C GLN A 205 -14.35 11.31 -0.10
N LEU A 206 -14.61 10.11 0.42
CA LEU A 206 -15.18 9.87 1.73
C LEU A 206 -14.15 9.14 2.61
N LEU A 207 -13.93 9.67 3.82
CA LEU A 207 -13.17 9.00 4.86
C LEU A 207 -14.15 8.29 5.81
N LYS A 208 -14.03 6.97 5.92
CA LYS A 208 -14.81 6.18 6.89
C LYS A 208 -14.12 6.22 8.24
N LEU A 209 -14.74 6.84 9.24
CA LEU A 209 -14.27 6.84 10.62
C LEU A 209 -15.13 5.87 11.44
N PRO A 210 -14.55 4.87 12.12
CA PRO A 210 -15.30 3.98 13.01
C PRO A 210 -16.02 4.75 14.12
N LEU A 211 -17.26 4.37 14.43
CA LEU A 211 -18.06 5.00 15.47
C LEU A 211 -17.46 4.76 16.87
N GLU A 212 -16.82 3.60 17.06
CA GLU A 212 -16.19 3.15 18.31
C GLU A 212 -15.17 4.17 18.85
N LEU A 213 -14.50 4.91 17.96
CA LEU A 213 -13.59 6.00 18.32
C LEU A 213 -14.26 7.07 19.19
N PHE A 214 -15.55 7.32 18.96
CA PHE A 214 -16.35 8.30 19.71
C PHE A 214 -16.99 7.68 20.96
N GLU A 215 -17.12 6.36 21.02
CA GLU A 215 -17.64 5.64 22.19
C GLU A 215 -16.56 5.45 23.27
N ASP A 216 -15.35 5.04 22.89
CA ASP A 216 -14.20 4.88 23.79
C ASP A 216 -13.76 6.21 24.42
N ALA A 217 -13.85 7.24 23.59
CA ALA A 217 -13.78 8.64 23.96
C ALA A 217 -14.71 9.00 25.14
N ASN A 218 -15.90 8.38 25.25
CA ASN A 218 -16.85 8.64 26.33
C ASN A 218 -16.62 7.75 27.57
N THR A 219 -16.10 6.53 27.43
CA THR A 219 -15.83 5.60 28.55
C THR A 219 -14.56 5.92 29.33
N LEU A 220 -13.55 6.56 28.71
CA LEU A 220 -12.33 7.05 29.38
C LEU A 220 -12.53 8.33 30.22
N GLY A 221 -13.79 8.74 30.44
CA GLY A 221 -14.22 9.94 31.15
C GLY A 221 -13.89 9.98 32.67
N LEU A 222 -12.61 10.04 33.02
CA LEU A 222 -12.17 10.76 34.21
C LEU A 222 -12.20 12.26 33.88
N CYS A 223 -13.27 12.92 34.34
CA CYS A 223 -13.54 14.37 34.30
C CYS A 223 -14.18 14.94 33.02
N GLY A 224 -15.50 14.79 32.90
CA GLY A 224 -16.47 15.90 32.71
C GLY A 224 -16.33 16.89 31.53
N LYS A 225 -15.42 16.70 30.59
CA LYS A 225 -15.37 17.42 29.31
C LYS A 225 -15.36 16.37 28.21
N GLY A 226 -16.29 16.48 27.26
CA GLY A 226 -16.44 15.54 26.17
C GLY A 226 -15.11 15.25 25.49
N SER A 227 -14.90 14.00 25.11
CA SER A 227 -13.70 13.65 24.36
C SER A 227 -13.77 14.32 22.99
N GLU A 228 -12.78 15.18 22.76
CA GLU A 228 -12.57 15.89 21.52
C GLU A 228 -11.62 15.06 20.65
N ILE A 229 -11.93 14.94 19.37
CA ILE A 229 -11.06 14.30 18.37
C ILE A 229 -10.76 15.36 17.31
N ASP A 230 -9.48 15.61 17.07
CA ASP A 230 -9.01 16.53 16.04
C ASP A 230 -8.59 15.75 14.80
N VAL A 231 -9.30 15.96 13.69
CA VAL A 231 -9.01 15.29 12.41
C VAL A 231 -8.17 16.23 11.56
N ARG A 232 -6.90 15.86 11.40
CA ARG A 232 -5.87 16.70 10.79
C ARG A 232 -5.34 16.09 9.50
N ASN A 233 -5.37 16.91 8.45
CA ASN A 233 -4.77 16.62 7.14
C ASN A 233 -3.64 17.62 6.81
N ASP A 234 -3.23 18.43 7.78
CA ASP A 234 -2.12 19.38 7.65
C ASP A 234 -0.77 18.77 8.06
N LEU A 235 -0.78 17.61 8.70
CA LEU A 235 0.43 16.95 9.19
C LEU A 235 1.13 16.19 8.07
N VAL A 236 2.45 16.39 7.98
CA VAL A 236 3.35 15.64 7.11
C VAL A 236 4.16 14.68 7.97
N ASP A 237 4.24 13.42 7.54
CA ASP A 237 5.07 12.41 8.18
C ASP A 237 6.56 12.72 7.96
N CYS A 238 7.32 12.67 9.05
CA CYS A 238 8.74 13.00 9.06
C CYS A 238 9.64 11.78 8.84
N GLY A 239 9.10 10.55 8.90
CA GLY A 239 9.89 9.31 8.80
C GLY A 239 10.79 9.06 10.02
N VAL A 240 10.42 9.63 11.17
CA VAL A 240 11.11 9.45 12.46
C VAL A 240 10.09 9.03 13.50
N ASP A 241 10.36 7.91 14.15
CA ASP A 241 9.54 7.33 15.19
C ASP A 241 10.38 6.98 16.41
N ILE A 242 9.79 7.14 17.59
CA ILE A 242 10.40 6.64 18.83
C ILE A 242 9.61 5.42 19.24
N CYS A 243 10.31 4.29 19.28
CA CYS A 243 9.73 2.97 19.47
C CYS A 243 10.18 2.38 20.79
N SER A 244 9.28 1.64 21.43
CA SER A 244 9.62 0.74 22.50
C SER A 244 10.30 -0.52 21.96
N ILE A 245 11.01 -1.23 22.83
CA ILE A 245 11.55 -2.57 22.55
C ILE A 245 10.48 -3.61 22.18
N ASP A 246 9.20 -3.32 22.43
CA ASP A 246 8.10 -4.24 22.15
C ASP A 246 7.71 -4.22 20.66
N VAL A 247 8.18 -3.24 19.88
CA VAL A 247 7.85 -3.09 18.45
C VAL A 247 8.38 -4.26 17.59
N PRO A 248 9.68 -4.62 17.60
CA PRO A 248 10.18 -5.70 16.75
C PRO A 248 9.48 -7.06 16.97
N PRO A 249 9.21 -7.51 18.22
CA PRO A 249 8.44 -8.73 18.45
C PRO A 249 7.03 -8.72 17.85
N LEU A 250 6.33 -7.58 17.85
CA LEU A 250 5.01 -7.46 17.22
C LEU A 250 5.05 -7.70 15.71
N PHE A 251 6.15 -7.35 15.04
CA PHE A 251 6.37 -7.68 13.62
C PHE A 251 6.68 -9.16 13.41
N THR A 252 7.29 -9.83 14.40
CA THR A 252 7.55 -11.27 14.37
C THR A 252 6.28 -12.08 14.62
N GLU A 253 5.37 -11.59 15.47
CA GLU A 253 4.08 -12.24 15.74
C GLU A 253 3.09 -12.07 14.57
N ASN A 254 3.05 -10.88 13.97
CA ASN A 254 2.14 -10.55 12.86
C ASN A 254 2.90 -10.46 11.52
N PHE A 255 2.83 -11.54 10.74
CA PHE A 255 3.53 -11.65 9.46
C PHE A 255 2.97 -10.73 8.35
N ASP A 256 1.75 -10.23 8.53
CA ASP A 256 1.07 -9.39 7.53
C ASP A 256 1.57 -7.93 7.54
N TYR A 257 2.29 -7.51 8.58
CA TYR A 257 2.81 -6.15 8.67
C TYR A 257 4.05 -5.97 7.79
N GLN A 258 3.86 -5.47 6.57
CA GLN A 258 4.94 -5.15 5.63
C GLN A 258 5.41 -3.70 5.75
N THR A 259 4.46 -2.75 5.85
CA THR A 259 4.72 -1.32 5.95
C THR A 259 4.44 -0.77 7.36
N LEU A 260 5.24 0.23 7.78
CA LEU A 260 5.14 0.79 9.13
C LEU A 260 3.86 1.62 9.34
N ARG A 261 3.35 2.29 8.30
CA ARG A 261 2.23 3.24 8.43
C ARG A 261 0.88 2.62 8.06
N ARG A 262 0.77 1.98 6.90
CA ARG A 262 -0.50 1.40 6.46
C ARG A 262 -0.83 0.16 7.27
N ASP A 263 0.10 -0.78 7.40
CA ASP A 263 -0.24 -2.09 7.98
C ASP A 263 -0.06 -2.09 9.49
N TYR A 264 1.12 -1.66 9.98
CA TYR A 264 1.42 -1.72 11.41
C TYR A 264 0.61 -0.72 12.26
N VAL A 265 0.58 0.58 11.89
CA VAL A 265 -0.19 1.58 12.67
C VAL A 265 -1.69 1.30 12.59
N GLN A 266 -2.24 1.02 11.41
CA GLN A 266 -3.67 0.71 11.28
C GLN A 266 -4.02 -0.61 11.97
N GLY A 267 -3.17 -1.63 11.85
CA GLY A 267 -3.31 -2.92 12.51
C GLY A 267 -3.36 -2.79 14.03
N ILE A 268 -2.49 -1.98 14.63
CA ILE A 268 -2.54 -1.70 16.07
C ILE A 268 -3.80 -0.95 16.47
N LEU A 269 -4.21 0.07 15.69
CA LEU A 269 -5.39 0.88 16.02
C LEU A 269 -6.72 0.13 15.85
N THR A 270 -6.74 -0.95 15.06
CA THR A 270 -7.93 -1.79 14.83
C THR A 270 -7.96 -3.06 15.68
N SER A 271 -6.85 -3.40 16.33
CA SER A 271 -6.74 -4.62 17.13
C SER A 271 -7.26 -4.41 18.55
N ASP A 272 -8.41 -4.99 18.88
CA ASP A 272 -8.97 -4.96 20.25
C ASP A 272 -8.16 -5.79 21.26
N LEU A 273 -7.36 -6.74 20.78
CA LEU A 273 -6.58 -7.67 21.62
C LEU A 273 -5.30 -7.04 22.18
N LEU A 274 -4.74 -6.07 21.48
CA LEU A 274 -3.50 -5.41 21.84
C LEU A 274 -3.85 -4.06 22.48
N GLU A 275 -3.65 -3.91 23.79
CA GLU A 275 -3.86 -2.62 24.49
C GLU A 275 -2.81 -1.55 24.12
N ALA A 276 -2.11 -1.69 22.99
CA ALA A 276 -1.01 -0.86 22.55
C ALA A 276 -1.47 0.55 22.15
N LYS A 277 -0.78 1.59 22.65
CA LYS A 277 -1.09 2.99 22.36
C LYS A 277 0.01 3.66 21.55
N ILE A 278 -0.41 4.35 20.49
CA ILE A 278 0.44 5.15 19.62
C ILE A 278 0.16 6.62 19.87
N PHE A 279 1.21 7.43 19.99
CA PHE A 279 1.12 8.87 20.18
C PHE A 279 1.68 9.62 18.97
N VAL A 280 1.19 10.83 18.73
CA VAL A 280 1.74 11.74 17.72
C VAL A 280 2.42 12.91 18.41
N HIS A 281 3.66 13.18 18.06
CA HIS A 281 4.33 14.42 18.39
C HIS A 281 4.23 15.36 17.19
N ILE A 282 3.56 16.49 17.39
CA ILE A 282 3.43 17.53 16.37
C ILE A 282 4.49 18.58 16.64
N ALA A 283 5.45 18.69 15.73
CA ALA A 283 6.52 19.67 15.84
C ALA A 283 5.96 21.11 15.74
N PRO A 284 6.57 22.10 16.41
CA PRO A 284 6.21 23.50 16.21
C PRO A 284 6.32 23.90 14.72
N PRO A 285 5.40 24.73 14.20
CA PRO A 285 5.48 25.16 12.81
C PRO A 285 6.76 25.98 12.57
N ALA A 286 7.57 25.57 11.59
CA ALA A 286 8.70 26.35 11.14
C ALA A 286 8.24 27.63 10.41
N ASP A 287 8.82 28.80 10.77
CA ASP A 287 8.54 30.09 10.14
C ASP A 287 9.79 30.67 9.46
N ALA A 288 9.79 30.73 8.12
CA ALA A 288 10.89 31.25 7.28
C ALA A 288 11.22 32.74 7.47
N THR A 289 10.35 33.52 8.12
CA THR A 289 10.55 34.96 8.32
C THR A 289 11.58 35.26 9.41
N SER A 290 11.87 34.30 10.28
CA SER A 290 12.81 34.43 11.39
C SER A 290 14.29 34.28 10.98
N THR A 291 14.57 33.72 9.80
CA THR A 291 15.93 33.38 9.33
C THR A 291 16.64 34.46 8.51
N SER A 292 16.00 35.62 8.28
CA SER A 292 16.57 36.70 7.45
C SER A 292 17.38 37.77 8.21
N SER A 293 17.25 37.88 9.53
CA SER A 293 18.03 38.82 10.34
C SER A 293 19.16 38.11 11.06
N GLY A 294 20.33 38.05 10.41
CA GLY A 294 21.59 37.64 11.05
C GLY A 294 22.06 38.65 12.10
N ALA A 295 21.27 38.85 13.17
CA ALA A 295 21.65 39.65 14.32
C ALA A 295 22.06 38.73 15.48
N PRO A 296 23.24 38.96 16.11
CA PRO A 296 23.57 38.31 17.37
C PRO A 296 22.66 38.86 18.48
N TRP A 297 22.08 37.94 19.24
CA TRP A 297 21.47 38.09 20.57
C TRP A 297 21.07 39.52 20.98
N ASP A 298 19.77 39.84 20.89
CA ASP A 298 19.20 40.97 21.63
C ASP A 298 18.67 40.49 22.98
N GLN A 299 19.23 41.06 24.05
CA GLN A 299 18.92 40.79 25.47
C GLN A 299 17.56 41.35 25.92
N SER A 300 16.75 41.89 25.00
CA SER A 300 15.55 42.68 25.31
C SER A 300 14.26 41.86 25.41
N SER A 301 14.21 40.63 24.91
CA SER A 301 13.07 39.72 25.17
C SER A 301 13.27 39.02 26.50
N GLY A 302 12.98 39.75 27.58
CA GLY A 302 12.98 39.25 28.95
C GLY A 302 12.20 37.94 29.06
N GLY A 303 12.87 36.94 29.62
CA GLY A 303 12.34 35.59 29.79
C GLY A 303 10.97 35.58 30.46
N LEU A 304 9.97 35.14 29.70
CA LEU A 304 8.79 34.50 30.24
C LEU A 304 9.04 32.99 30.17
N LEU A 305 8.97 32.32 31.32
CA LEU A 305 9.06 30.87 31.43
C LEU A 305 7.95 30.25 30.55
N GLY A 306 8.32 29.53 29.48
CA GLY A 306 7.37 28.81 28.62
C GLY A 306 7.29 29.22 27.14
N THR A 307 8.20 30.05 26.62
CA THR A 307 8.34 30.25 25.17
C THR A 307 9.81 30.23 24.78
N GLN A 308 10.29 29.10 24.23
CA GLN A 308 11.57 29.05 23.53
C GLN A 308 11.37 29.47 22.07
N THR A 309 11.96 30.62 21.76
CA THR A 309 12.83 30.91 20.60
C THR A 309 12.71 30.05 19.33
N TYR A 310 12.15 30.65 18.28
CA TYR A 310 12.44 30.47 16.84
C TYR A 310 12.92 29.09 16.32
N GLY A 311 12.05 28.37 15.58
CA GLY A 311 12.45 27.50 14.47
C GLY A 311 12.82 26.04 14.76
N ASP A 312 12.36 25.43 15.85
CA ASP A 312 12.54 23.98 16.05
C ASP A 312 11.40 23.20 15.41
N GLY A 313 11.69 22.35 14.41
CA GLY A 313 10.75 21.33 13.95
C GLY A 313 10.59 21.12 12.44
N TYR A 314 11.50 21.58 11.57
CA TYR A 314 11.45 21.17 10.17
C TYR A 314 12.06 19.78 10.01
N MET A 315 11.30 18.84 9.47
CA MET A 315 11.76 17.51 9.12
C MET A 315 10.94 17.03 7.92
N LEU A 316 11.60 16.64 6.84
CA LEU A 316 10.93 16.16 5.63
C LEU A 316 11.67 14.95 5.08
N ARG A 317 10.91 13.96 4.63
CA ARG A 317 11.41 12.77 3.96
C ARG A 317 11.61 13.02 2.47
N ALA A 318 12.77 12.63 1.94
CA ALA A 318 13.07 12.64 0.51
C ALA A 318 12.74 11.27 -0.13
N SER A 319 11.47 10.85 -0.07
CA SER A 319 10.98 9.57 -0.61
C SER A 319 10.90 9.54 -2.14
N ASP A 320 10.64 10.69 -2.76
CA ASP A 320 10.37 10.84 -4.19
C ASP A 320 11.27 11.89 -4.84
N PRO A 321 11.47 11.86 -6.17
CA PRO A 321 12.10 12.97 -6.90
C PRO A 321 11.47 14.34 -6.61
N ALA A 322 10.15 14.40 -6.44
CA ALA A 322 9.45 15.62 -6.02
C ALA A 322 9.75 16.03 -4.56
N GLY A 323 9.91 15.07 -3.65
CA GLY A 323 10.34 15.29 -2.27
C GLY A 323 11.78 15.79 -2.21
N TYR A 324 12.65 15.18 -3.02
CA TYR A 324 14.04 15.59 -3.21
C TYR A 324 14.16 17.05 -3.70
N ASP A 325 13.31 17.49 -4.65
CA ASP A 325 13.25 18.92 -5.04
C ASP A 325 12.79 19.84 -3.91
N ALA A 326 11.83 19.40 -3.09
CA ALA A 326 11.34 20.19 -1.95
C ALA A 326 12.45 20.40 -0.91
N VAL A 327 13.06 19.32 -0.45
CA VAL A 327 14.10 19.35 0.60
C VAL A 327 15.27 20.22 0.17
N ASN A 328 15.77 20.05 -1.06
CA ASN A 328 16.88 20.85 -1.58
C ASN A 328 16.58 22.35 -1.59
N ARG A 329 15.38 22.75 -2.02
CA ARG A 329 14.95 24.17 -2.01
C ARG A 329 14.77 24.70 -0.61
N ASP A 330 14.28 23.89 0.31
CA ASP A 330 14.05 24.26 1.70
C ASP A 330 15.39 24.44 2.46
N ILE A 331 16.40 23.61 2.17
CA ILE A 331 17.77 23.80 2.68
C ILE A 331 18.39 25.09 2.17
N ILE A 332 18.30 25.38 0.87
CA ILE A 332 18.83 26.62 0.26
C ILE A 332 18.16 27.87 0.86
N THR A 333 16.86 27.80 1.11
CA THR A 333 16.11 28.92 1.70
C THR A 333 16.32 29.05 3.20
N GLY A 334 16.96 28.06 3.83
CA GLY A 334 17.40 28.11 5.23
C GLY A 334 16.37 27.61 6.24
N TRP A 335 15.43 26.75 5.84
CA TRP A 335 14.46 26.14 6.76
C TRP A 335 15.13 25.18 7.75
N VAL A 336 16.22 24.52 7.33
CA VAL A 336 16.98 23.56 8.14
C VAL A 336 18.11 24.26 8.91
N TYR A 337 17.82 25.40 9.56
CA TYR A 337 18.82 26.06 10.41
C TYR A 337 19.14 25.19 11.64
N PRO A 338 20.40 25.01 12.07
CA PRO A 338 21.64 25.70 11.69
C PRO A 338 22.32 25.18 10.41
N TYR A 339 21.95 23.99 9.92
CA TYR A 339 22.55 23.31 8.78
C TYR A 339 22.13 23.95 7.46
N THR A 340 22.79 25.05 7.15
CA THR A 340 22.62 25.79 5.91
C THR A 340 23.98 25.97 5.25
N PRO A 341 24.06 26.01 3.90
CA PRO A 341 25.33 26.18 3.22
C PRO A 341 26.12 27.43 3.67
N ARG A 342 25.44 28.41 4.30
CA ARG A 342 26.05 29.62 4.89
C ARG A 342 26.87 29.35 6.16
N LEU A 343 26.38 28.50 7.05
CA LEU A 343 27.01 28.26 8.36
C LEU A 343 27.98 27.06 8.30
N GLY A 344 27.71 26.15 7.38
CA GLY A 344 28.44 24.89 7.23
C GLY A 344 27.44 23.76 7.03
N MET A 345 27.76 22.86 6.12
CA MET A 345 27.00 21.64 5.91
C MET A 345 27.44 20.55 6.91
N PRO A 346 26.65 19.48 7.12
CA PRO A 346 27.00 18.41 8.06
C PRO A 346 28.36 17.75 7.81
N ASN A 347 28.78 17.68 6.54
CA ASN A 347 30.11 17.18 6.14
C ASN A 347 31.27 18.17 6.40
N GLY A 348 31.00 19.34 7.00
CA GLY A 348 31.98 20.38 7.28
C GLY A 348 32.30 21.29 6.10
N GLU A 349 31.62 21.15 4.95
CA GLU A 349 31.85 22.01 3.80
C GLU A 349 31.29 23.41 4.04
N SER A 350 32.13 24.40 3.76
CA SER A 350 31.78 25.81 3.88
C SER A 350 31.58 26.43 2.51
N TYR A 351 30.46 27.14 2.32
CA TYR A 351 30.23 27.94 1.12
C TYR A 351 30.32 29.43 1.44
N THR A 352 30.97 30.18 0.55
CA THR A 352 30.95 31.64 0.62
C THR A 352 29.59 32.15 0.14
N THR A 353 28.96 33.00 0.95
CA THR A 353 27.61 33.53 0.65
C THR A 353 27.70 34.90 -0.03
N SER A 354 27.04 35.05 -1.17
CA SER A 354 26.80 36.36 -1.81
C SER A 354 25.45 36.96 -1.39
N ARG A 355 25.23 38.26 -1.66
CA ARG A 355 24.06 39.08 -1.25
C ARG A 355 22.68 38.60 -1.76
N SER A 356 22.61 37.44 -2.41
CA SER A 356 21.49 37.00 -3.23
C SER A 356 21.23 35.47 -3.12
N MET A 357 21.50 34.87 -1.95
CA MET A 357 21.37 33.41 -1.72
C MET A 357 22.11 32.59 -2.79
N ARG A 358 23.32 33.05 -3.15
CA ARG A 358 24.25 32.30 -3.99
C ARG A 358 25.34 31.77 -3.09
N TYR A 359 25.56 30.46 -3.20
CA TYR A 359 26.53 29.73 -2.41
C TYR A 359 27.63 29.27 -3.34
N VAL A 360 28.84 29.77 -3.11
CA VAL A 360 30.00 29.47 -3.94
C VAL A 360 31.01 28.72 -3.10
N GLY A 361 31.29 27.48 -3.50
CA GLY A 361 32.31 26.63 -2.91
C GLY A 361 33.71 27.07 -3.29
N ASP A 362 34.70 26.32 -2.82
CA ASP A 362 36.10 26.65 -3.03
C ASP A 362 36.54 26.41 -4.48
N SER A 363 37.45 27.25 -4.99
CA SER A 363 38.08 27.10 -6.31
C SER A 363 37.09 27.04 -7.49
N VAL A 364 36.07 27.90 -7.48
CA VAL A 364 35.10 28.01 -8.59
C VAL A 364 35.54 29.09 -9.58
N ASP A 365 35.60 28.73 -10.86
CA ASP A 365 35.94 29.62 -11.97
C ASP A 365 34.66 30.00 -12.74
N PHE A 366 34.28 31.28 -12.72
CA PHE A 366 33.18 31.79 -13.54
C PHE A 366 33.54 33.12 -14.22
N PRO A 367 33.27 33.28 -15.53
CA PRO A 367 33.56 34.51 -16.27
C PRO A 367 32.54 35.61 -15.96
N LYS A 368 32.91 36.87 -16.20
CA LYS A 368 32.01 38.03 -15.99
C LYS A 368 30.77 38.02 -16.89
N SER A 369 30.80 37.25 -17.97
CA SER A 369 29.70 37.08 -18.92
C SER A 369 28.66 36.06 -18.46
N ALA A 370 28.95 35.24 -17.44
CA ALA A 370 28.01 34.25 -16.93
C ALA A 370 26.98 34.89 -15.97
N GLU A 371 25.72 34.51 -16.11
CA GLU A 371 24.62 34.98 -15.28
C GLU A 371 24.26 33.91 -14.24
N ILE A 372 24.72 34.11 -13.00
CA ILE A 372 24.35 33.25 -11.86
C ILE A 372 23.19 33.91 -11.11
N ALA A 373 22.00 33.33 -11.25
CA ALA A 373 20.78 33.82 -10.63
C ALA A 373 20.64 33.37 -9.15
N LEU A 374 19.52 33.73 -8.54
CA LEU A 374 19.20 33.49 -7.14
C LEU A 374 19.08 31.98 -6.83
N ARG A 375 19.34 31.61 -5.57
CA ARG A 375 19.13 30.25 -5.03
C ARG A 375 19.93 29.18 -5.77
N THR A 376 21.21 29.48 -6.01
CA THR A 376 22.14 28.59 -6.70
C THR A 376 23.27 28.18 -5.76
N VAL A 377 23.65 26.91 -5.84
CA VAL A 377 24.79 26.34 -5.11
C VAL A 377 25.81 25.86 -6.13
N LEU A 378 27.05 26.34 -6.03
CA LEU A 378 28.18 25.92 -6.86
C LEU A 378 29.15 25.13 -5.99
N GLY A 379 29.28 23.83 -6.24
CA GLY A 379 30.23 22.96 -5.56
C GLY A 379 31.68 23.29 -5.92
N ALA A 380 32.61 22.77 -5.11
CA ALA A 380 34.03 23.07 -5.23
C ALA A 380 34.61 22.61 -6.58
N GLY A 381 35.49 23.41 -7.16
CA GLY A 381 36.17 23.10 -8.43
C GLY A 381 35.29 23.20 -9.67
N THR A 382 34.10 23.81 -9.57
CA THR A 382 33.18 23.98 -10.70
C THR A 382 33.69 25.04 -11.69
N LYS A 383 33.55 24.76 -12.98
CA LYS A 383 33.91 25.66 -14.09
C LYS A 383 32.68 26.03 -14.90
N VAL A 384 32.39 27.32 -14.99
CA VAL A 384 31.25 27.84 -15.74
C VAL A 384 31.72 28.51 -17.03
N GLY A 385 31.14 28.13 -18.17
CA GLY A 385 31.43 28.70 -19.48
C GLY A 385 30.94 30.14 -19.67
N GLU A 386 31.38 30.78 -20.75
CA GLU A 386 30.95 32.13 -21.11
C GLU A 386 29.47 32.14 -21.51
N TYR A 387 28.73 33.19 -21.13
CA TYR A 387 27.30 33.37 -21.41
C TYR A 387 26.38 32.28 -20.85
N ALA A 388 26.87 31.41 -19.97
CA ALA A 388 26.05 30.42 -19.31
C ALA A 388 25.09 31.09 -18.31
N LYS A 389 23.88 30.55 -18.20
CA LYS A 389 22.82 31.01 -17.30
C LYS A 389 22.45 29.89 -16.33
N VAL A 390 22.63 30.14 -15.04
CA VAL A 390 22.31 29.14 -14.00
C VAL A 390 21.31 29.74 -13.02
N SER A 391 20.14 29.14 -12.90
CA SER A 391 19.07 29.56 -11.99
C SER A 391 18.53 28.40 -11.16
N THR A 392 18.26 28.66 -9.87
CA THR A 392 17.58 27.72 -8.96
C THR A 392 18.12 26.29 -8.96
N SER A 393 19.42 26.12 -9.24
CA SER A 393 20.06 24.83 -9.48
C SER A 393 21.18 24.57 -8.47
N ILE A 394 21.42 23.30 -8.17
CA ILE A 394 22.51 22.83 -7.31
C ILE A 394 23.52 22.10 -8.19
N LEU A 395 24.76 22.57 -8.16
CA LEU A 395 25.88 21.93 -8.83
C LEU A 395 26.78 21.26 -7.79
N GLY A 396 27.08 19.99 -8.01
CA GLY A 396 28.05 19.22 -7.25
C GLY A 396 29.49 19.67 -7.49
N LYS A 397 30.44 18.84 -7.09
CA LYS A 397 31.88 19.10 -7.18
C LYS A 397 32.39 18.83 -8.59
N ARG A 398 33.37 19.63 -9.02
CA ARG A 398 34.12 19.45 -10.29
C ARG A 398 33.22 19.42 -11.54
N VAL A 399 32.09 20.11 -11.48
CA VAL A 399 31.16 20.22 -12.63
C VAL A 399 31.74 21.17 -13.67
N THR A 400 31.61 20.83 -14.95
CA THR A 400 32.01 21.70 -16.07
C THR A 400 30.81 22.05 -16.93
N ILE A 401 30.52 23.34 -17.09
CA ILE A 401 29.42 23.84 -17.93
C ILE A 401 29.99 24.53 -19.16
N GLY A 402 29.53 24.12 -20.35
CA GLY A 402 29.91 24.70 -21.63
C GLY A 402 29.33 26.10 -21.87
N ASN A 403 29.81 26.73 -22.94
CA ASN A 403 29.44 28.11 -23.28
C ASN A 403 27.99 28.21 -23.77
N GLY A 404 27.29 29.27 -23.38
CA GLY A 404 25.91 29.55 -23.82
C GLY A 404 24.84 28.60 -23.26
N SER A 405 25.18 27.72 -22.32
CA SER A 405 24.24 26.74 -21.76
C SER A 405 23.34 27.36 -20.68
N THR A 406 22.08 26.96 -20.66
CA THR A 406 21.05 27.41 -19.70
C THR A 406 20.65 26.23 -18.81
N ILE A 407 20.75 26.41 -17.49
CA ILE A 407 20.42 25.41 -16.48
C ILE A 407 19.44 26.03 -15.50
N GLU A 408 18.23 25.47 -15.44
CA GLU A 408 17.18 25.95 -14.57
C GLU A 408 16.61 24.82 -13.71
N GLY A 409 16.51 25.06 -12.40
CA GLY A 409 15.85 24.15 -11.47
C GLY A 409 16.38 22.72 -11.47
N SER A 410 17.66 22.50 -11.79
CA SER A 410 18.25 21.18 -12.02
C SER A 410 19.25 20.80 -10.92
N TYR A 411 19.41 19.50 -10.71
CA TYR A 411 20.31 18.91 -9.71
C TYR A 411 21.41 18.13 -10.41
N LEU A 412 22.64 18.63 -10.30
CA LEU A 412 23.81 18.03 -10.93
C LEU A 412 24.71 17.46 -9.84
N TRP A 413 25.00 16.17 -9.90
CA TRP A 413 25.93 15.52 -8.97
C TRP A 413 27.39 15.79 -9.35
N ASP A 414 28.32 15.07 -8.73
CA ASP A 414 29.75 15.32 -8.91
C ASP A 414 30.24 14.84 -10.29
N ASP A 415 31.28 15.51 -10.80
CA ASP A 415 31.98 15.18 -12.06
C ASP A 415 31.12 15.24 -13.33
N VAL A 416 29.99 15.97 -13.30
CA VAL A 416 29.12 16.16 -14.47
C VAL A 416 29.75 17.13 -15.47
N GLN A 417 29.67 16.79 -16.76
CA GLN A 417 30.16 17.60 -17.87
C GLN A 417 29.02 17.95 -18.82
N ILE A 418 28.78 19.24 -19.04
CA ILE A 418 27.76 19.76 -19.95
C ILE A 418 28.44 20.48 -21.11
N GLY A 419 28.07 20.14 -22.34
CA GLY A 419 28.51 20.76 -23.58
C GLY A 419 28.02 22.20 -23.76
N ALA A 420 28.34 22.77 -24.91
CA ALA A 420 27.92 24.11 -25.31
C ALA A 420 26.46 24.14 -25.78
N ASN A 421 25.79 25.28 -25.59
CA ASN A 421 24.43 25.55 -26.04
C ASN A 421 23.38 24.53 -25.58
N CYS A 422 23.56 23.96 -24.38
CA CYS A 422 22.60 23.01 -23.80
C CYS A 422 21.50 23.74 -23.03
N ASN A 423 20.27 23.21 -23.06
CA ASN A 423 19.17 23.66 -22.20
C ASN A 423 18.75 22.54 -21.27
N VAL A 424 18.94 22.70 -19.96
CA VAL A 424 18.58 21.70 -18.95
C VAL A 424 17.55 22.32 -18.00
N GLN A 425 16.35 21.76 -17.99
CA GLN A 425 15.25 22.24 -17.15
C GLN A 425 14.75 21.13 -16.26
N GLY A 426 14.77 21.33 -14.94
CA GLY A 426 14.12 20.43 -13.98
C GLY A 426 14.60 18.97 -14.02
N ALA A 427 15.89 18.71 -14.22
CA ALA A 427 16.44 17.36 -14.35
C ALA A 427 17.39 16.97 -13.21
N ILE A 428 17.49 15.67 -12.94
CA ILE A 428 18.49 15.07 -12.02
C ILE A 428 19.54 14.36 -12.85
N LEU A 429 20.80 14.79 -12.72
CA LEU A 429 21.95 14.20 -13.41
C LEU A 429 22.85 13.47 -12.41
N GLY A 430 23.02 12.16 -12.64
CA GLY A 430 23.89 11.29 -11.86
C GLY A 430 25.37 11.63 -11.95
N TYR A 431 26.19 10.87 -11.22
CA TYR A 431 27.65 11.03 -11.17
C TYR A 431 28.29 10.75 -12.53
N GLY A 432 29.23 11.61 -12.93
CA GLY A 432 30.04 11.40 -14.12
C GLY A 432 29.26 11.45 -15.45
N VAL A 433 28.04 11.99 -15.45
CA VAL A 433 27.21 12.14 -16.66
C VAL A 433 27.87 13.14 -17.63
N ARG A 434 27.83 12.80 -18.92
CA ARG A 434 28.34 13.65 -20.00
C ARG A 434 27.22 14.01 -20.97
N ILE A 435 26.89 15.30 -21.03
CA ILE A 435 25.95 15.85 -22.00
C ILE A 435 26.78 16.55 -23.08
N LEU A 436 26.63 16.13 -24.33
CA LEU A 436 27.33 16.74 -25.46
C LEU A 436 26.65 18.03 -25.93
N ASP A 437 27.14 18.63 -27.01
CA ASP A 437 26.69 19.94 -27.48
C ASP A 437 25.26 19.89 -28.04
N HIS A 438 24.53 21.02 -27.92
CA HIS A 438 23.19 21.21 -28.49
C HIS A 438 22.09 20.27 -27.96
N VAL A 439 22.18 19.87 -26.69
CA VAL A 439 21.19 18.99 -26.06
C VAL A 439 20.09 19.80 -25.35
N HIS A 440 18.84 19.36 -25.50
CA HIS A 440 17.69 19.90 -24.80
C HIS A 440 17.09 18.84 -23.87
N ILE A 441 17.11 19.09 -22.56
CA ILE A 441 16.55 18.20 -21.54
C ILE A 441 15.32 18.88 -20.95
N ALA A 442 14.16 18.26 -21.15
CA ALA A 442 12.89 18.71 -20.61
C ALA A 442 12.73 18.33 -19.12
N LYS A 443 11.67 18.87 -18.50
CA LYS A 443 11.39 18.71 -17.06
C LYS A 443 11.18 17.25 -16.67
N GLY A 444 11.57 16.93 -15.43
CA GLY A 444 11.36 15.62 -14.83
C GLY A 444 12.29 14.52 -15.36
N ALA A 445 13.27 14.86 -16.20
CA ALA A 445 14.22 13.89 -16.71
C ALA A 445 15.20 13.42 -15.63
N VAL A 446 15.45 12.11 -15.58
CA VAL A 446 16.38 11.48 -14.64
C VAL A 446 17.42 10.69 -15.43
N ILE A 447 18.69 11.07 -15.29
CA ILE A 447 19.81 10.44 -15.98
C ILE A 447 20.70 9.76 -14.94
N ALA A 448 20.83 8.44 -15.03
CA ALA A 448 21.66 7.63 -14.13
C ALA A 448 23.17 7.91 -14.30
N ASN A 449 23.96 7.26 -13.46
CA ASN A 449 25.40 7.50 -13.38
C ASN A 449 26.12 7.02 -14.65
N GLY A 450 27.14 7.76 -15.08
CA GLY A 450 27.98 7.39 -16.23
C GLY A 450 27.32 7.46 -17.60
N CYS A 451 26.04 7.83 -17.70
CA CYS A 451 25.34 7.99 -18.97
C CYS A 451 25.95 9.13 -19.81
N THR A 452 26.03 8.91 -21.13
CA THR A 452 26.42 9.93 -22.10
C THR A 452 25.27 10.20 -23.06
N VAL A 453 24.86 11.46 -23.19
CA VAL A 453 23.82 11.88 -24.15
C VAL A 453 24.50 12.44 -25.40
N GLY A 454 24.09 11.94 -26.57
CA GLY A 454 24.59 12.34 -27.89
C GLY A 454 24.36 13.83 -28.20
N PRO A 455 25.07 14.39 -29.20
CA PRO A 455 24.84 15.76 -29.64
C PRO A 455 23.51 15.89 -30.40
N ASP A 456 22.92 17.09 -30.39
CA ASP A 456 21.68 17.45 -31.11
C ASP A 456 20.42 16.65 -30.71
N VAL A 457 20.33 16.21 -29.44
CA VAL A 457 19.20 15.41 -28.93
C VAL A 457 18.27 16.23 -28.05
N ALA A 458 16.96 16.02 -28.21
CA ALA A 458 15.93 16.55 -27.34
C ALA A 458 15.26 15.42 -26.55
N LEU A 459 15.47 15.39 -25.23
CA LEU A 459 14.82 14.45 -24.33
C LEU A 459 13.42 14.96 -23.96
N VAL A 460 12.44 14.05 -24.02
CA VAL A 460 11.06 14.34 -23.66
C VAL A 460 10.90 14.44 -22.14
N GLU A 461 9.83 15.08 -21.67
CA GLU A 461 9.50 15.18 -20.26
C GLU A 461 9.40 13.79 -19.61
N ASN A 462 9.87 13.70 -18.36
CA ASN A 462 9.90 12.49 -17.54
C ASN A 462 10.70 11.32 -18.15
N ALA A 463 11.62 11.61 -19.09
CA ALA A 463 12.51 10.60 -19.65
C ALA A 463 13.50 10.10 -18.60
N ARG A 464 13.70 8.79 -18.57
CA ARG A 464 14.66 8.11 -17.68
C ARG A 464 15.74 7.46 -18.53
N VAL A 465 17.00 7.65 -18.19
CA VAL A 465 18.13 7.07 -18.94
C VAL A 465 19.04 6.34 -17.97
N SER A 466 19.39 5.09 -18.29
CA SER A 466 20.31 4.27 -17.49
C SER A 466 21.33 3.54 -18.35
N LEU A 467 22.45 3.13 -17.77
CA LEU A 467 23.39 2.20 -18.41
C LEU A 467 22.85 0.76 -18.43
N HIS A 468 21.97 0.42 -17.49
CA HIS A 468 21.33 -0.89 -17.42
C HIS A 468 20.06 -0.90 -18.29
N ALA A 469 19.86 -1.96 -19.06
CA ALA A 469 18.62 -2.16 -19.80
C ALA A 469 17.44 -2.33 -18.83
N TYR A 470 16.27 -1.84 -19.21
CA TYR A 470 15.05 -2.06 -18.45
C TYR A 470 14.72 -3.56 -18.47
N ARG A 471 14.57 -4.17 -17.29
CA ARG A 471 14.06 -5.54 -17.11
C ARG A 471 12.81 -5.45 -16.24
N THR A 472 11.72 -6.08 -16.66
CA THR A 472 10.52 -6.27 -15.84
C THR A 472 10.79 -7.29 -14.74
N MET A 473 10.27 -7.07 -13.53
CA MET A 473 10.52 -7.92 -12.35
C MET A 473 10.11 -9.39 -12.52
N GLU A 474 9.27 -9.71 -13.50
CA GLU A 474 8.81 -11.08 -13.79
C GLU A 474 9.87 -12.00 -14.43
N GLU A 475 10.98 -11.45 -14.94
CA GLU A 475 12.07 -12.25 -15.53
C GLU A 475 13.22 -12.46 -14.53
N ASP A 476 13.04 -13.48 -13.68
CA ASP A 476 14.02 -14.29 -12.94
C ASP A 476 14.96 -13.63 -11.90
N PHE A 477 14.67 -13.91 -10.62
CA PHE A 477 15.59 -13.76 -9.47
C PHE A 477 16.66 -14.87 -9.37
N ASP A 478 16.61 -15.90 -10.22
CA ASP A 478 17.43 -17.13 -10.06
C ASP A 478 18.67 -17.24 -10.96
N GLU A 479 18.91 -16.32 -11.90
CA GLU A 479 20.18 -16.30 -12.66
C GLU A 479 21.12 -15.20 -12.18
N LYS A 480 22.14 -15.59 -11.40
CA LYS A 480 23.33 -14.74 -11.21
C LYS A 480 23.87 -14.33 -12.58
N PRO A 481 24.15 -13.04 -12.84
CA PRO A 481 24.63 -12.62 -14.14
C PRO A 481 25.97 -13.30 -14.43
N SER A 482 25.99 -14.17 -15.44
CA SER A 482 27.24 -14.60 -16.04
C SER A 482 27.86 -13.36 -16.73
N ALA A 483 29.13 -13.11 -16.48
CA ALA A 483 29.83 -11.88 -16.88
C ALA A 483 30.03 -11.72 -18.40
N GLU A 484 29.30 -12.46 -19.25
CA GLU A 484 29.54 -12.55 -20.68
C GLU A 484 28.35 -12.11 -21.55
N GLU A 485 27.15 -11.85 -21.00
CA GLU A 485 25.98 -11.44 -21.80
C GLU A 485 25.65 -9.93 -21.81
N SER A 486 26.43 -9.09 -21.14
CA SER A 486 26.23 -7.63 -21.11
C SER A 486 26.72 -6.87 -22.37
N THR A 487 26.79 -7.51 -23.55
CA THR A 487 27.38 -6.89 -24.76
C THR A 487 26.53 -6.91 -26.05
N VAL A 488 25.23 -7.22 -26.02
CA VAL A 488 24.42 -7.29 -27.25
C VAL A 488 23.12 -6.48 -27.18
N ALA A 489 23.22 -5.17 -26.97
CA ALA A 489 22.26 -4.20 -27.50
C ALA A 489 23.00 -2.86 -27.70
N GLY A 490 22.96 -2.29 -28.91
CA GLY A 490 23.61 -1.00 -29.17
C GLY A 490 22.93 0.14 -28.41
N PRO A 491 23.62 1.29 -28.21
CA PRO A 491 22.99 2.48 -27.63
C PRO A 491 21.79 2.88 -28.48
N ASP A 492 20.68 3.19 -27.81
CA ASP A 492 19.41 3.45 -28.47
C ASP A 492 19.55 4.64 -29.43
N ALA A 493 19.08 4.50 -30.67
CA ALA A 493 19.25 5.52 -31.72
C ALA A 493 18.61 6.88 -31.33
N ALA A 494 17.69 6.86 -30.37
CA ALA A 494 17.03 8.03 -29.81
C ALA A 494 17.95 8.93 -28.96
N LEU A 495 19.05 8.39 -28.41
CA LEU A 495 19.99 9.16 -27.58
C LEU A 495 21.17 9.75 -28.37
N GLY A 496 21.25 9.47 -29.67
CA GLY A 496 22.25 10.03 -30.59
C GLY A 496 23.50 9.16 -30.80
N ALA A 497 24.30 9.48 -31.84
CA ALA A 497 25.36 8.61 -32.36
C ALA A 497 26.57 8.36 -31.42
N GLN A 498 26.68 9.12 -30.32
CA GLN A 498 27.74 8.97 -29.31
C GLN A 498 27.17 8.64 -27.91
N ALA A 499 25.89 8.28 -27.83
CA ALA A 499 25.27 7.99 -26.56
C ALA A 499 25.74 6.67 -25.97
N GLN A 500 25.74 6.64 -24.63
CA GLN A 500 25.89 5.44 -23.84
C GLN A 500 24.77 5.45 -22.81
N GLY A 501 23.80 4.55 -22.99
CA GLY A 501 22.62 4.41 -22.15
C GLY A 501 21.41 3.89 -22.93
N TYR A 502 20.47 3.31 -22.20
CA TYR A 502 19.16 2.86 -22.64
C TYR A 502 18.09 3.84 -22.14
N LEU A 503 17.10 4.12 -22.98
CA LEU A 503 15.92 4.88 -22.58
C LEU A 503 14.96 3.98 -21.82
N TRP A 504 14.62 4.36 -20.60
CA TRP A 504 13.66 3.66 -19.75
C TRP A 504 12.24 4.17 -20.02
N PRO A 505 11.21 3.33 -19.81
CA PRO A 505 9.83 3.77 -19.88
C PRO A 505 9.54 4.84 -18.83
N ARG A 506 8.51 5.65 -19.10
CA ARG A 506 8.06 6.70 -18.17
C ARG A 506 7.46 6.06 -16.92
N LEU A 507 7.66 6.70 -15.78
CA LEU A 507 7.07 6.27 -14.52
C LEU A 507 5.54 6.18 -14.66
N GLY A 508 4.97 4.99 -14.44
CA GLY A 508 3.53 4.74 -14.56
C GLY A 508 3.02 4.34 -15.95
N THR A 509 3.91 4.14 -16.92
CA THR A 509 3.58 3.47 -18.18
C THR A 509 4.31 2.14 -18.17
N SER A 510 3.63 1.06 -17.77
CA SER A 510 4.17 -0.29 -17.96
C SER A 510 4.59 -0.41 -19.41
N GLY A 511 5.83 -0.85 -19.66
CA GLY A 511 6.45 -0.90 -20.98
C GLY A 511 5.84 -1.95 -21.91
N ARG A 512 4.51 -2.12 -21.92
CA ARG A 512 3.81 -2.92 -22.92
C ARG A 512 3.83 -2.14 -24.23
N ILE A 513 4.65 -2.62 -25.15
CA ILE A 513 4.50 -2.36 -26.58
C ILE A 513 3.04 -2.67 -26.93
N ALA A 514 2.36 -1.71 -27.55
CA ALA A 514 0.95 -1.75 -27.91
C ALA A 514 0.61 -2.83 -28.96
N SER A 515 0.66 -4.11 -28.58
CA SER A 515 0.18 -5.20 -29.44
C SER A 515 -0.67 -6.28 -28.77
N ASP A 516 -0.72 -6.40 -27.44
CA ASP A 516 -1.53 -7.44 -26.79
C ASP A 516 -2.23 -6.87 -25.54
N GLU A 517 -3.33 -6.14 -25.75
CA GLU A 517 -4.37 -5.94 -24.74
C GLU A 517 -5.33 -7.12 -24.81
N GLN A 518 -4.87 -8.28 -24.32
CA GLN A 518 -5.71 -9.42 -23.98
C GLN A 518 -5.05 -10.10 -22.78
N ASP A 519 -5.78 -10.10 -21.66
CA ASP A 519 -5.61 -10.96 -20.49
C ASP A 519 -4.33 -10.74 -19.66
N SER A 520 -4.32 -9.69 -18.84
CA SER A 520 -3.64 -9.79 -17.54
C SER A 520 -4.70 -9.81 -16.45
N ASP A 521 -4.70 -10.90 -15.69
CA ASP A 521 -5.66 -11.24 -14.66
C ASP A 521 -5.82 -10.10 -13.64
N GLU A 522 -7.05 -9.78 -13.27
CA GLU A 522 -7.38 -8.76 -12.26
C GLU A 522 -6.82 -9.12 -10.86
N ASP A 523 -6.36 -10.35 -10.66
CA ASP A 523 -5.90 -10.89 -9.38
C ASP A 523 -4.52 -10.35 -8.94
N ASP A 524 -3.65 -9.90 -9.86
CA ASP A 524 -2.31 -9.40 -9.51
C ASP A 524 -2.31 -7.90 -9.08
N GLU A 525 -3.41 -7.17 -9.29
CA GLU A 525 -3.52 -5.76 -8.90
C GLU A 525 -3.72 -5.56 -7.39
N ASP A 526 -4.17 -6.59 -6.67
CA ASP A 526 -4.45 -6.55 -5.23
C ASP A 526 -3.18 -6.68 -4.37
N GLU A 527 -2.06 -7.17 -4.93
CA GLU A 527 -0.78 -7.28 -4.21
C GLU A 527 0.05 -5.97 -4.21
N LEU A 528 -0.24 -5.03 -5.11
CA LEU A 528 0.50 -3.77 -5.19
C LEU A 528 -0.07 -2.70 -4.25
N ASP A 529 0.83 -2.01 -3.55
CA ASP A 529 0.46 -0.89 -2.69
C ASP A 529 -0.40 0.15 -3.46
N GLU A 530 -1.56 0.53 -2.90
CA GLU A 530 -2.46 1.53 -3.52
C GLU A 530 -1.72 2.82 -3.93
N LEU A 531 -0.69 3.22 -3.16
CA LEU A 531 0.15 4.38 -3.44
C LEU A 531 1.11 4.16 -4.62
N GLU A 532 1.53 2.93 -4.86
CA GLU A 532 2.49 2.55 -5.90
C GLU A 532 1.84 2.16 -7.22
N ARG A 533 0.50 2.20 -7.29
CA ARG A 533 -0.25 2.07 -8.55
C ARG A 533 0.38 2.95 -9.65
N PRO A 534 0.50 2.43 -10.89
CA PRO A 534 1.18 3.12 -11.98
C PRO A 534 0.57 4.50 -12.27
N GLU A 535 -0.72 4.68 -12.02
CA GLU A 535 -1.41 5.95 -12.18
C GLU A 535 -0.94 7.02 -11.19
N ASN A 536 -0.66 6.61 -9.94
CA ASN A 536 -0.13 7.50 -8.90
C ASN A 536 1.32 7.90 -9.15
N ALA A 537 2.04 7.07 -9.89
CA ALA A 537 3.45 7.25 -10.16
C ALA A 537 3.76 8.57 -10.91
N LYS A 538 2.79 9.11 -11.68
CA LYS A 538 2.89 10.42 -12.35
C LYS A 538 3.03 11.59 -11.36
N TYR A 539 2.50 11.48 -10.14
CA TYR A 539 2.55 12.54 -9.13
C TYR A 539 3.87 12.61 -8.37
N TYR A 540 4.67 11.54 -8.39
CA TYR A 540 5.98 11.50 -7.73
C TYR A 540 7.09 12.17 -8.55
N VAL A 541 6.81 12.56 -9.80
CA VAL A 541 7.79 13.19 -10.68
C VAL A 541 8.06 14.65 -10.30
N MET A 542 9.31 15.06 -10.48
CA MET A 542 9.77 16.40 -10.17
C MET A 542 9.04 17.47 -11.00
N GLN A 543 8.54 18.50 -10.32
CA GLN A 543 7.80 19.63 -10.95
C GLN A 543 6.57 19.20 -11.75
N ALA A 544 5.86 18.15 -11.33
CA ALA A 544 4.54 17.84 -11.87
C ALA A 544 3.65 19.11 -11.85
N ASP A 545 3.18 19.53 -13.02
CA ASP A 545 2.38 20.73 -13.15
C ASP A 545 1.00 20.48 -12.52
N MET A 546 0.67 21.29 -11.51
CA MET A 546 -0.61 21.22 -10.77
C MET A 546 -1.84 21.51 -11.66
N HIS A 547 -1.64 21.86 -12.93
CA HIS A 547 -2.69 22.08 -13.93
C HIS A 547 -3.05 20.82 -14.74
N ASP A 548 -2.20 19.79 -14.76
CA ASP A 548 -2.53 18.48 -15.34
C ASP A 548 -3.35 17.61 -14.38
N LEU A 549 -3.82 18.20 -13.27
CA LEU A 549 -4.96 17.69 -12.49
C LEU A 549 -6.22 17.78 -13.37
N VAL A 550 -6.36 16.87 -14.33
CA VAL A 550 -7.65 16.55 -14.90
C VAL A 550 -8.44 15.91 -13.78
N LEU A 551 -9.18 16.74 -13.04
CA LEU A 551 -10.18 16.35 -12.05
C LEU A 551 -11.41 15.80 -12.78
N SER A 552 -11.23 14.83 -13.69
CA SER A 552 -12.36 14.15 -14.31
C SER A 552 -12.77 12.99 -13.40
N ASP A 553 -14.00 13.08 -12.90
CA ASP A 553 -14.68 12.06 -12.09
C ASP A 553 -15.01 10.77 -12.90
N ASP A 554 -14.59 10.69 -14.16
CA ASP A 554 -14.98 9.64 -15.11
C ASP A 554 -14.43 8.23 -14.80
N ALA A 555 -13.49 8.10 -13.84
CA ALA A 555 -12.95 6.80 -13.42
C ALA A 555 -13.57 6.26 -12.12
N SER A 556 -14.42 7.04 -11.44
CA SER A 556 -15.15 6.60 -10.23
C SER A 556 -16.55 6.04 -10.52
N ASP A 557 -17.02 6.08 -11.77
CA ASP A 557 -18.40 5.76 -12.14
C ASP A 557 -18.65 4.27 -12.50
N LEU A 558 -17.71 3.35 -12.18
CA LEU A 558 -17.90 1.92 -12.46
C LEU A 558 -18.14 1.03 -11.22
N SER A 559 -18.26 1.59 -10.01
CA SER A 559 -18.57 0.78 -8.82
C SER A 559 -19.67 1.36 -7.91
N SER A 560 -20.54 2.22 -8.40
CA SER A 560 -21.83 2.52 -7.77
C SER A 560 -22.96 2.08 -8.68
N ILE A 561 -23.36 0.80 -8.57
CA ILE A 561 -24.65 0.39 -9.11
C ILE A 561 -25.72 1.10 -8.26
N ASP A 562 -26.26 2.18 -8.81
CA ASP A 562 -27.32 2.97 -8.21
C ASP A 562 -28.57 2.09 -8.04
N ALA A 563 -28.77 1.60 -6.81
CA ALA A 563 -30.04 1.09 -6.33
C ALA A 563 -30.95 2.26 -5.96
N ASP A 564 -31.30 3.11 -6.93
CA ASP A 564 -32.40 4.07 -6.80
C ASP A 564 -33.13 4.16 -8.14
N SER A 565 -34.11 3.26 -8.29
CA SER A 565 -35.17 3.37 -9.28
C SER A 565 -36.45 2.84 -8.64
N GLU A 566 -37.00 3.64 -7.72
CA GLU A 566 -38.39 3.48 -7.29
C GLU A 566 -39.33 3.73 -8.49
N PRO A 567 -40.25 2.82 -8.83
CA PRO A 567 -41.24 3.08 -9.85
C PRO A 567 -42.39 3.93 -9.26
N ASP A 568 -42.54 5.14 -9.80
CA ASP A 568 -43.71 6.00 -9.64
C ASP A 568 -45.01 5.24 -9.91
N MET A 569 -45.74 4.89 -8.85
CA MET A 569 -47.12 4.42 -8.91
C MET A 569 -48.04 5.51 -8.35
N VAL A 570 -48.53 6.34 -9.27
CA VAL A 570 -49.63 7.29 -9.13
C VAL A 570 -50.92 6.60 -8.67
N MET A 571 -51.41 6.95 -7.47
CA MET A 571 -52.81 6.79 -7.01
C MET A 571 -53.09 7.91 -5.98
N ASP A 572 -53.65 9.03 -6.42
CA ASP A 572 -55.07 9.41 -6.37
C ASP A 572 -55.45 10.08 -5.03
N ASP A 573 -55.52 11.41 -5.11
CA ASP A 573 -55.93 12.39 -4.11
C ASP A 573 -57.45 12.31 -3.87
N SER A 574 -57.87 12.07 -2.61
CA SER A 574 -59.13 12.65 -2.12
C SER A 574 -59.24 12.66 -0.59
N ASP A 575 -59.52 13.87 -0.08
CA ASP A 575 -60.27 14.26 1.12
C ASP A 575 -59.55 14.55 2.45
N SER A 576 -59.19 15.84 2.58
CA SER A 576 -59.43 16.79 3.69
C SER A 576 -59.86 16.30 5.09
N TYR A 577 -59.23 16.81 6.15
CA TYR A 577 -59.74 17.87 7.06
C TYR A 577 -58.67 18.31 8.10
N ASP A 578 -58.72 19.60 8.46
CA ASP A 578 -57.97 20.35 9.50
C ASP A 578 -57.99 19.73 10.91
N SER A 579 -56.89 19.87 11.68
CA SER A 579 -56.78 20.77 12.85
C SER A 579 -55.68 20.39 13.87
N ASP A 580 -54.93 21.43 14.25
CA ASP A 580 -54.39 21.81 15.58
C ASP A 580 -53.25 21.05 16.29
N ASP A 581 -52.30 21.89 16.73
CA ASP A 581 -51.22 21.72 17.70
C ASP A 581 -51.67 21.14 19.06
N SER A 582 -50.81 20.32 19.69
CA SER A 582 -50.21 20.66 21.01
C SER A 582 -49.37 19.51 21.60
N ASP A 583 -48.31 19.93 22.30
CA ASP A 583 -47.33 19.18 23.07
C ASP A 583 -47.89 18.09 24.02
N LEU A 584 -47.08 17.04 24.27
CA LEU A 584 -46.46 16.73 25.59
C LEU A 584 -45.88 15.29 25.68
N SER A 585 -44.56 15.24 25.92
CA SER A 585 -43.77 14.31 26.76
C SER A 585 -44.04 12.77 26.80
N SER A 586 -43.03 12.02 26.32
CA SER A 586 -42.31 10.84 26.87
C SER A 586 -42.88 10.14 28.14
N PRO A 587 -42.71 8.79 28.34
CA PRO A 587 -41.38 8.16 28.35
C PRO A 587 -41.25 6.64 28.05
N ARG A 588 -39.97 6.26 27.84
CA ARG A 588 -39.32 4.97 28.17
C ARG A 588 -39.91 3.68 27.58
N SER A 589 -39.08 3.00 26.79
CA SER A 589 -39.01 1.54 26.87
C SER A 589 -37.60 1.09 26.49
N GLY A 590 -36.86 0.58 27.48
CA GLY A 590 -35.76 -0.34 27.21
C GLY A 590 -36.38 -1.70 26.91
N TYR A 591 -35.95 -2.32 25.81
CA TYR A 591 -36.08 -3.75 25.62
C TYR A 591 -34.74 -4.25 25.10
N GLY A 592 -34.06 -5.00 25.97
CA GLY A 592 -33.01 -5.90 25.56
C GLY A 592 -33.57 -6.97 24.64
N SER A 593 -32.73 -7.44 23.72
CA SER A 593 -33.02 -8.57 22.86
C SER A 593 -33.18 -9.83 23.72
N ILE A 594 -34.44 -10.22 23.95
CA ILE A 594 -34.73 -11.57 24.41
C ILE A 594 -34.87 -12.42 23.15
N SER A 595 -33.81 -13.19 22.90
CA SER A 595 -33.86 -14.35 22.02
C SER A 595 -34.89 -15.32 22.59
N LEU A 596 -36.01 -15.46 21.89
CA LEU A 596 -37.06 -16.43 22.17
C LEU A 596 -37.10 -17.39 21.00
N THR A 597 -36.49 -18.55 21.20
CA THR A 597 -36.65 -19.74 20.37
C THR A 597 -38.13 -20.08 20.25
N LEU A 598 -38.73 -19.80 19.09
CA LEU A 598 -40.10 -20.17 18.75
C LEU A 598 -40.11 -21.44 17.88
N ALA A 599 -41.08 -22.30 18.15
CA ALA A 599 -41.29 -23.57 17.47
C ALA A 599 -41.72 -23.37 15.99
N PRO A 600 -41.46 -24.34 15.10
CA PRO A 600 -41.61 -24.15 13.66
C PRO A 600 -43.09 -24.17 13.26
N GLY A 601 -43.58 -23.09 12.65
CA GLY A 601 -44.89 -23.08 11.99
C GLY A 601 -45.76 -21.83 12.18
N SER A 602 -45.23 -20.63 11.99
CA SER A 602 -46.05 -19.44 11.70
C SER A 602 -45.26 -18.37 10.97
N ASP A 603 -45.53 -18.18 9.68
CA ASP A 603 -44.95 -17.13 8.85
C ASP A 603 -45.51 -15.76 9.23
N SER A 604 -44.74 -14.99 10.00
CA SER A 604 -44.92 -13.54 10.14
C SER A 604 -43.56 -12.84 10.07
N GLN A 605 -42.87 -13.00 8.93
CA GLN A 605 -41.71 -12.18 8.58
C GLN A 605 -42.18 -10.84 7.98
N THR A 606 -41.57 -9.75 8.39
CA THR A 606 -41.78 -8.41 7.83
C THR A 606 -41.29 -8.37 6.37
N GLN A 607 -41.80 -7.43 5.55
CA GLN A 607 -41.39 -7.33 4.14
C GLN A 607 -39.89 -7.03 3.98
N SER A 608 -39.29 -6.26 4.89
CA SER A 608 -37.86 -5.96 4.93
C SER A 608 -37.02 -7.22 5.17
N GLU A 609 -37.41 -8.07 6.13
CA GLU A 609 -36.71 -9.33 6.40
C GLU A 609 -36.76 -10.29 5.21
N LYS A 610 -37.89 -10.32 4.49
CA LYS A 610 -38.00 -11.14 3.27
C LYS A 610 -37.07 -10.68 2.17
N GLN A 611 -36.92 -9.36 2.00
CA GLN A 611 -36.02 -8.79 1.00
C GLN A 611 -34.56 -9.09 1.33
N GLU A 612 -34.13 -8.88 2.58
CA GLU A 612 -32.77 -9.23 3.03
C GLU A 612 -32.49 -10.73 2.87
N THR A 613 -33.45 -11.61 3.19
CA THR A 613 -33.26 -13.06 3.00
C THR A 613 -33.13 -13.43 1.52
N GLN A 614 -33.83 -12.72 0.63
CA GLN A 614 -33.76 -12.97 -0.81
C GLN A 614 -32.43 -12.47 -1.41
N GLU A 615 -31.92 -11.33 -0.93
CA GLU A 615 -30.63 -10.79 -1.33
C GLU A 615 -29.49 -11.74 -0.92
N ARG A 616 -29.49 -12.22 0.33
CA ARG A 616 -28.53 -13.24 0.81
C ARG A 616 -28.60 -14.54 0.01
N LEU A 617 -29.80 -14.96 -0.39
CA LEU A 617 -29.98 -16.16 -1.23
C LEU A 617 -29.43 -15.94 -2.64
N ASN A 618 -29.55 -14.74 -3.20
CA ASN A 618 -29.03 -14.42 -4.52
C ASN A 618 -27.50 -14.32 -4.50
N GLU A 619 -26.93 -13.66 -3.49
CA GLU A 619 -25.48 -13.59 -3.25
C GLU A 619 -24.88 -14.99 -3.09
N PHE A 620 -25.50 -15.84 -2.25
CA PHE A 620 -25.11 -17.24 -2.11
C PHE A 620 -25.13 -18.00 -3.44
N ARG A 621 -26.16 -17.82 -4.27
CA ARG A 621 -26.26 -18.51 -5.56
C ARG A 621 -25.17 -18.07 -6.53
N ALA A 622 -24.89 -16.77 -6.61
CA ALA A 622 -23.84 -16.24 -7.47
C ALA A 622 -22.46 -16.73 -7.03
N GLU A 623 -22.16 -16.68 -5.72
CA GLU A 623 -20.88 -17.15 -5.18
C GLU A 623 -20.72 -18.67 -5.33
N ALA A 624 -21.78 -19.45 -5.08
CA ALA A 624 -21.75 -20.90 -5.26
C ALA A 624 -21.57 -21.31 -6.72
N GLU A 625 -22.16 -20.58 -7.68
CA GLU A 625 -21.97 -20.82 -9.11
C GLU A 625 -20.54 -20.46 -9.54
N ALA A 626 -20.01 -19.33 -9.08
CA ALA A 626 -18.63 -18.91 -9.34
C ALA A 626 -17.59 -19.89 -8.75
N SER A 627 -17.79 -20.38 -7.53
CA SER A 627 -16.93 -21.40 -6.92
C SER A 627 -16.96 -22.73 -7.67
N LEU A 628 -18.13 -23.13 -8.18
CA LEU A 628 -18.26 -24.32 -9.03
C LEU A 628 -17.59 -24.13 -10.40
N GLU A 629 -17.69 -22.93 -10.99
CA GLU A 629 -17.05 -22.60 -12.26
C GLU A 629 -15.51 -22.57 -12.14
N ARG A 630 -14.96 -21.96 -11.08
CA ARG A 630 -13.52 -22.03 -10.76
C ARG A 630 -13.07 -23.48 -10.55
N SER A 631 -13.81 -24.23 -9.74
CA SER A 631 -13.52 -25.66 -9.51
C SER A 631 -13.53 -26.49 -10.80
N PHE A 632 -14.37 -26.11 -11.77
CA PHE A 632 -14.45 -26.75 -13.08
C PHE A 632 -13.26 -26.38 -13.97
N ALA A 633 -12.89 -25.09 -14.03
CA ALA A 633 -11.76 -24.59 -14.80
C ALA A 633 -10.41 -25.14 -14.31
N GLU A 634 -10.24 -25.22 -12.98
CA GLU A 634 -9.00 -25.68 -12.34
C GLU A 634 -8.94 -27.20 -12.11
N HIS A 635 -9.98 -27.94 -12.51
CA HIS A 635 -10.10 -29.39 -12.33
C HIS A 635 -9.88 -29.86 -10.89
N HIS A 636 -10.47 -29.17 -9.92
CA HIS A 636 -10.40 -29.55 -8.51
C HIS A 636 -11.02 -30.92 -8.23
N ALA A 637 -10.56 -31.54 -7.13
CA ALA A 637 -11.19 -32.74 -6.60
C ALA A 637 -12.61 -32.42 -6.08
N PRO A 638 -13.61 -33.27 -6.34
CA PRO A 638 -15.01 -33.03 -5.95
C PRO A 638 -15.18 -32.87 -4.43
N GLU A 639 -14.30 -33.46 -3.63
CA GLU A 639 -14.29 -33.32 -2.16
C GLU A 639 -13.94 -31.90 -1.70
N ASN A 640 -13.03 -31.20 -2.39
CA ASN A 640 -12.66 -29.83 -2.06
C ASN A 640 -13.84 -28.87 -2.34
N ALA A 641 -14.49 -29.05 -3.51
CA ALA A 641 -15.69 -28.29 -3.87
C ALA A 641 -16.84 -28.54 -2.89
N ALA A 642 -16.99 -29.77 -2.37
CA ALA A 642 -17.98 -30.09 -1.35
C ALA A 642 -17.73 -29.36 -0.03
N ILE A 643 -16.46 -29.28 0.41
CA ILE A 643 -16.06 -28.54 1.61
C ILE A 643 -16.33 -27.05 1.42
N GLU A 644 -15.96 -26.47 0.27
CA GLU A 644 -16.19 -25.06 -0.02
C GLU A 644 -17.68 -24.71 0.02
N LEU A 645 -18.52 -25.47 -0.69
CA LEU A 645 -19.98 -25.27 -0.70
C LEU A 645 -20.61 -25.46 0.68
N LYS A 646 -20.12 -26.42 1.47
CA LYS A 646 -20.58 -26.62 2.86
C LYS A 646 -20.20 -25.44 3.74
N THR A 647 -19.01 -24.88 3.55
CA THR A 647 -18.52 -23.71 4.29
C THR A 647 -19.33 -22.47 3.91
N LEU A 648 -19.54 -22.26 2.61
CA LEU A 648 -20.39 -21.20 2.06
C LEU A 648 -21.83 -21.28 2.57
N ARG A 649 -22.40 -22.49 2.62
CA ARG A 649 -23.72 -22.73 3.24
C ARG A 649 -23.76 -22.32 4.72
N MET A 650 -22.71 -22.64 5.48
CA MET A 650 -22.63 -22.28 6.91
C MET A 650 -22.50 -20.76 7.08
N ALA A 651 -21.74 -20.08 6.21
CA ALA A 651 -21.57 -18.63 6.23
C ALA A 651 -22.87 -17.88 5.89
N SER A 652 -23.57 -18.32 4.84
CA SER A 652 -24.84 -17.72 4.37
C SER A 652 -26.07 -18.19 5.15
N ASN A 653 -25.94 -19.18 6.03
CA ASN A 653 -27.02 -19.82 6.78
C ASN A 653 -28.19 -20.28 5.89
N VAL A 654 -27.86 -20.82 4.72
CA VAL A 654 -28.84 -21.26 3.71
C VAL A 654 -29.24 -22.72 3.92
N SER A 655 -30.48 -23.07 3.57
CA SER A 655 -30.97 -24.44 3.67
C SER A 655 -30.19 -25.40 2.75
N PRO A 656 -29.96 -26.66 3.15
CA PRO A 656 -29.23 -27.63 2.32
C PRO A 656 -29.93 -27.96 0.99
N SER A 657 -31.24 -27.70 0.89
CA SER A 657 -32.03 -27.85 -0.34
C SER A 657 -31.60 -26.88 -1.45
N GLU A 658 -31.24 -25.65 -1.09
CA GLU A 658 -30.75 -24.63 -2.05
C GLU A 658 -29.37 -25.01 -2.60
N VAL A 659 -28.46 -25.50 -1.76
CA VAL A 659 -27.12 -25.97 -2.18
C VAL A 659 -27.25 -27.12 -3.17
N ARG A 660 -28.08 -28.13 -2.85
CA ARG A 660 -28.37 -29.24 -3.77
C ARG A 660 -28.90 -28.75 -5.11
N ARG A 661 -29.79 -27.75 -5.08
CA ARG A 661 -30.36 -27.15 -6.28
C ARG A 661 -29.30 -26.49 -7.14
N THR A 662 -28.40 -25.69 -6.57
CA THR A 662 -27.33 -25.02 -7.33
C THR A 662 -26.36 -26.04 -7.94
N VAL A 663 -25.90 -27.01 -7.15
CA VAL A 663 -24.97 -28.06 -7.62
C VAL A 663 -25.59 -28.89 -8.76
N ILE A 664 -26.83 -29.36 -8.59
CA ILE A 664 -27.52 -30.17 -9.62
C ILE A 664 -27.77 -29.33 -10.88
N ALA A 665 -28.16 -28.06 -10.72
CA ALA A 665 -28.38 -27.17 -11.86
C ALA A 665 -27.08 -26.90 -12.63
N PHE A 666 -25.95 -26.74 -11.93
CA PHE A 666 -24.64 -26.51 -12.52
C PHE A 666 -24.12 -27.74 -13.29
N VAL A 667 -24.11 -28.91 -12.65
CA VAL A 667 -23.63 -30.17 -13.28
C VAL A 667 -24.49 -30.52 -14.50
N LEU A 668 -25.82 -30.43 -14.37
CA LEU A 668 -26.71 -30.66 -15.51
C LEU A 668 -26.64 -29.53 -16.53
N GLY A 669 -26.25 -28.32 -16.14
CA GLY A 669 -25.93 -27.15 -16.96
C GLY A 669 -24.92 -27.48 -18.04
N HIS A 670 -23.80 -28.04 -17.63
CA HIS A 670 -22.65 -28.41 -18.45
C HIS A 670 -22.81 -29.72 -19.23
N CYS A 671 -23.90 -30.46 -19.02
CA CYS A 671 -24.17 -31.71 -19.76
C CYS A 671 -24.77 -31.44 -21.16
N ASN A 672 -24.01 -31.78 -22.21
CA ASN A 672 -24.45 -31.72 -23.61
C ASN A 672 -25.18 -33.00 -24.07
N VAL A 673 -26.29 -32.83 -24.81
CA VAL A 673 -27.14 -33.97 -25.25
C VAL A 673 -26.53 -34.74 -26.43
N ASP A 674 -25.67 -34.08 -27.22
CA ASP A 674 -25.10 -34.64 -28.45
C ASP A 674 -23.79 -35.42 -28.20
N GLU A 675 -23.12 -35.19 -27.07
CA GLU A 675 -21.85 -35.83 -26.68
C GLU A 675 -22.02 -36.72 -25.44
N ALA A 676 -22.47 -37.96 -25.69
CA ALA A 676 -22.74 -38.95 -24.63
C ALA A 676 -21.48 -39.45 -23.87
N LYS A 677 -20.27 -39.23 -24.42
CA LYS A 677 -19.01 -39.63 -23.77
C LYS A 677 -18.54 -38.59 -22.76
N GLU A 678 -18.48 -37.33 -23.18
CA GLU A 678 -18.07 -36.22 -22.30
C GLU A 678 -19.03 -36.05 -21.13
N THR A 679 -20.34 -36.25 -21.35
CA THR A 679 -21.32 -36.27 -20.26
C THR A 679 -21.12 -37.45 -19.30
N ALA A 680 -20.66 -38.60 -19.78
CA ALA A 680 -20.31 -39.72 -18.90
C ALA A 680 -19.07 -39.35 -18.06
N ASP A 681 -18.00 -38.90 -18.70
CA ASP A 681 -16.75 -38.55 -18.00
C ASP A 681 -16.96 -37.43 -16.96
N LEU A 682 -17.79 -36.42 -17.28
CA LEU A 682 -18.18 -35.37 -16.34
C LEU A 682 -18.97 -35.91 -15.14
N LEU A 683 -19.92 -36.81 -15.39
CA LEU A 683 -20.71 -37.43 -14.31
C LEU A 683 -19.88 -38.42 -13.48
N ASP A 684 -18.82 -39.01 -14.03
CA ASP A 684 -17.88 -39.84 -13.27
C ASP A 684 -17.05 -38.99 -12.31
N HIS A 685 -16.59 -37.81 -12.77
CA HIS A 685 -15.82 -36.89 -11.93
C HIS A 685 -16.67 -36.20 -10.85
N TRP A 686 -17.89 -35.75 -11.21
CA TRP A 686 -18.77 -34.98 -10.31
C TRP A 686 -19.79 -35.84 -9.55
N GLY A 687 -19.89 -37.14 -9.84
CA GLY A 687 -20.76 -38.08 -9.14
C GLY A 687 -20.56 -38.11 -7.61
N PRO A 688 -19.30 -38.12 -7.10
CA PRO A 688 -19.03 -38.05 -5.67
C PRO A 688 -19.56 -36.79 -4.98
N LEU A 689 -19.50 -35.62 -5.65
CA LEU A 689 -20.03 -34.36 -5.12
C LEU A 689 -21.56 -34.43 -4.95
N ILE A 690 -22.26 -34.99 -5.96
CA ILE A 690 -23.71 -35.19 -5.87
C ILE A 690 -24.05 -36.17 -4.75
N HIS A 691 -23.27 -37.24 -4.60
CA HIS A 691 -23.47 -38.22 -3.52
C HIS A 691 -23.34 -37.58 -2.14
N GLU A 692 -22.29 -36.79 -1.90
CA GLU A 692 -22.06 -36.13 -0.61
C GLU A 692 -23.18 -35.13 -0.28
N MET A 693 -23.60 -34.31 -1.25
CA MET A 693 -24.67 -33.32 -1.05
C MET A 693 -26.07 -33.96 -0.92
N ALA A 694 -26.25 -35.18 -1.44
CA ALA A 694 -27.50 -35.93 -1.40
C ALA A 694 -27.66 -36.79 -0.14
N GLN A 695 -26.64 -36.94 0.72
CA GLN A 695 -26.72 -37.75 1.94
C GLN A 695 -27.89 -37.36 2.87
N ASP A 696 -28.22 -36.06 2.94
CA ASP A 696 -29.28 -35.56 3.81
C ASP A 696 -30.70 -35.86 3.30
N ASP A 697 -30.95 -35.75 1.98
CA ASP A 697 -32.26 -36.01 1.35
C ASP A 697 -32.09 -36.44 -0.13
N GLN A 698 -31.87 -37.74 -0.34
CA GLN A 698 -31.71 -38.34 -1.68
C GLN A 698 -32.98 -38.21 -2.55
N ILE A 699 -34.16 -38.13 -1.93
CA ILE A 699 -35.45 -38.04 -2.64
C ILE A 699 -35.59 -36.65 -3.27
N GLU A 700 -35.21 -35.62 -2.53
CA GLU A 700 -35.20 -34.25 -3.03
C GLU A 700 -34.20 -34.07 -4.18
N ALA A 701 -33.00 -34.66 -4.09
CA ALA A 701 -32.01 -34.62 -5.16
C ALA A 701 -32.57 -35.19 -6.48
N LEU A 702 -33.25 -36.35 -6.44
CA LEU A 702 -33.90 -36.95 -7.62
C LEU A 702 -35.05 -36.08 -8.16
N ALA A 703 -35.84 -35.46 -7.28
CA ALA A 703 -36.90 -34.54 -7.68
C ALA A 703 -36.34 -33.25 -8.33
N LEU A 704 -35.23 -32.72 -7.83
CA LEU A 704 -34.52 -31.58 -8.40
C LEU A 704 -33.98 -31.92 -9.80
N MET A 705 -33.30 -33.07 -9.97
CA MET A 705 -32.85 -33.54 -11.29
C MET A 705 -34.00 -33.68 -12.29
N GLN A 706 -35.13 -34.26 -11.87
CA GLN A 706 -36.34 -34.40 -12.69
C GLN A 706 -36.90 -33.04 -13.09
N SER A 707 -36.98 -32.10 -12.14
CA SER A 707 -37.53 -30.77 -12.38
C SER A 707 -36.64 -29.91 -13.29
N TYR A 708 -35.31 -30.01 -13.17
CA TYR A 708 -34.35 -29.38 -14.07
C TYR A 708 -34.47 -29.92 -15.50
N CYS A 709 -34.58 -31.25 -15.66
CA CYS A 709 -34.81 -31.89 -16.97
C CYS A 709 -36.18 -31.52 -17.58
N ALA A 710 -37.17 -31.17 -16.76
CA ALA A 710 -38.48 -30.72 -17.23
C ALA A 710 -38.49 -29.25 -17.67
N LEU A 711 -37.62 -28.42 -17.10
CA LEU A 711 -37.43 -27.01 -17.49
C LEU A 711 -36.66 -26.87 -18.81
N HIS A 712 -35.68 -27.76 -19.06
CA HIS A 712 -34.86 -27.74 -20.27
C HIS A 712 -35.25 -28.85 -21.25
N LEU A 713 -36.13 -28.54 -22.22
CA LEU A 713 -36.60 -29.46 -23.28
C LEU A 713 -35.54 -30.34 -23.97
N PRO A 714 -34.32 -29.85 -24.34
CA PRO A 714 -33.31 -30.72 -24.96
C PRO A 714 -32.78 -31.79 -24.00
N LYS A 715 -32.64 -31.47 -22.71
CA LYS A 715 -32.08 -32.35 -21.67
C LYS A 715 -33.06 -33.43 -21.21
N MET A 716 -34.32 -33.40 -21.67
CA MET A 716 -35.33 -34.44 -21.39
C MET A 716 -34.89 -35.85 -21.83
N ARG A 717 -34.06 -35.96 -22.88
CA ARG A 717 -33.53 -37.25 -23.35
C ARG A 717 -32.41 -37.80 -22.45
N LEU A 718 -31.76 -36.94 -21.67
CA LEU A 718 -30.64 -37.27 -20.78
C LEU A 718 -31.11 -37.91 -19.47
N PHE A 719 -32.36 -37.66 -19.04
CA PHE A 719 -32.88 -38.10 -17.74
C PHE A 719 -32.85 -39.62 -17.53
N LEU A 720 -33.16 -40.41 -18.56
CA LEU A 720 -33.14 -41.88 -18.46
C LEU A 720 -31.72 -42.47 -18.35
N PRO A 721 -30.76 -42.08 -19.22
CA PRO A 721 -29.35 -42.41 -19.03
C PRO A 721 -28.80 -41.96 -17.67
N LEU A 722 -29.13 -40.74 -17.25
CA LEU A 722 -28.74 -40.16 -15.96
C LEU A 722 -29.26 -41.00 -14.78
N LEU A 723 -30.54 -41.38 -14.78
CA LEU A 723 -31.13 -42.20 -13.72
C LEU A 723 -30.49 -43.60 -13.65
N LYS A 724 -30.15 -44.19 -14.80
CA LYS A 724 -29.41 -45.47 -14.84
C LYS A 724 -27.99 -45.32 -14.30
N LYS A 725 -27.33 -44.21 -14.60
CA LYS A 725 -25.97 -43.94 -14.13
C LYS A 725 -25.94 -43.70 -12.61
N VAL A 726 -26.85 -42.87 -12.10
CA VAL A 726 -27.04 -42.64 -10.66
C VAL A 726 -27.31 -43.93 -9.89
N TYR A 727 -28.02 -44.88 -10.50
CA TYR A 727 -28.22 -46.23 -9.96
C TYR A 727 -26.96 -47.09 -10.00
N ASN A 728 -26.27 -47.16 -11.15
CA ASN A 728 -25.07 -47.99 -11.33
C ASN A 728 -23.89 -47.53 -10.47
N ASP A 729 -23.73 -46.22 -10.26
CA ASP A 729 -22.64 -45.62 -9.49
C ASP A 729 -22.96 -45.50 -8.00
N GLU A 730 -24.09 -46.09 -7.56
CA GLU A 730 -24.57 -46.11 -6.16
C GLU A 730 -24.68 -44.70 -5.50
N ILE A 731 -24.87 -43.66 -6.33
CA ILE A 731 -25.02 -42.27 -5.84
C ILE A 731 -26.28 -42.15 -4.97
N VAL A 732 -27.35 -42.85 -5.33
CA VAL A 732 -28.62 -42.91 -4.59
C VAL A 732 -29.02 -44.36 -4.34
N SER A 733 -29.52 -44.65 -3.14
CA SER A 733 -29.95 -46.00 -2.76
C SER A 733 -31.18 -46.49 -3.53
N ASP A 734 -31.28 -47.81 -3.72
CA ASP A 734 -32.42 -48.49 -4.34
C ASP A 734 -33.74 -48.14 -3.64
N GLU A 735 -33.71 -48.08 -2.31
CA GLU A 735 -34.86 -47.69 -1.49
C GLU A 735 -35.27 -46.23 -1.75
N ALA A 736 -34.32 -45.31 -1.90
CA ALA A 736 -34.62 -43.90 -2.18
C ALA A 736 -35.25 -43.69 -3.57
N ILE A 737 -34.84 -44.45 -4.59
CA ILE A 737 -35.47 -44.40 -5.93
C ILE A 737 -36.92 -44.89 -5.87
N LEU A 738 -37.19 -45.97 -5.13
CA LEU A 738 -38.53 -46.51 -4.92
C LEU A 738 -39.41 -45.57 -4.09
N GLN A 739 -38.84 -44.94 -3.06
CA GLN A 739 -39.53 -43.95 -2.23
C GLN A 739 -39.84 -42.67 -3.02
N TRP A 740 -38.90 -42.17 -3.81
CA TRP A 740 -39.13 -41.05 -4.73
C TRP A 740 -40.28 -41.30 -5.70
N TRP A 741 -40.39 -42.52 -6.23
CA TRP A 741 -41.51 -42.90 -7.09
C TRP A 741 -42.86 -42.89 -6.34
N ARG A 742 -42.88 -43.26 -5.06
CA ARG A 742 -44.09 -43.28 -4.23
C ARG A 742 -44.49 -41.88 -3.76
N ASP A 743 -43.52 -41.02 -3.49
CA ASP A 743 -43.68 -39.72 -2.84
C ASP A 743 -44.47 -38.70 -3.69
N PRO A 744 -45.23 -37.75 -3.09
CA PRO A 744 -45.93 -36.70 -3.84
C PRO A 744 -45.01 -35.66 -4.44
N ARG A 745 -43.78 -35.48 -3.92
CA ARG A 745 -42.80 -34.49 -4.40
C ARG A 745 -42.37 -34.75 -5.85
N SER A 746 -42.32 -36.01 -6.29
CA SER A 746 -42.03 -36.40 -7.68
C SER A 746 -43.18 -36.14 -8.68
N ARG A 747 -44.35 -35.69 -8.18
CA ARG A 747 -45.53 -35.35 -9.00
C ARG A 747 -45.69 -33.86 -9.24
N ARG A 748 -44.90 -33.03 -8.53
CA ARG A 748 -44.95 -31.57 -8.61
C ARG A 748 -43.59 -31.05 -9.06
N LEU A 749 -43.59 -29.85 -9.61
CA LEU A 749 -42.35 -29.13 -9.88
C LEU A 749 -41.75 -28.72 -8.53
N ALA A 750 -40.47 -29.03 -8.29
CA ALA A 750 -39.75 -28.59 -7.10
C ALA A 750 -39.43 -27.07 -7.12
N TYR A 751 -39.65 -26.40 -8.26
CA TYR A 751 -39.53 -24.96 -8.42
C TYR A 751 -40.89 -24.27 -8.18
N ASP A 752 -40.91 -23.25 -7.33
CA ASP A 752 -41.91 -22.18 -7.41
C ASP A 752 -41.47 -21.22 -8.52
N SER A 753 -41.82 -21.52 -9.77
CA SER A 753 -41.70 -20.55 -10.86
C SER A 753 -43.09 -19.96 -11.13
N GLU A 754 -43.31 -18.70 -10.80
CA GLU A 754 -44.52 -17.99 -11.19
C GLU A 754 -44.49 -17.72 -12.70
N GLY A 755 -45.20 -18.55 -13.48
CA GLY A 755 -45.26 -18.35 -14.92
C GLY A 755 -46.03 -19.42 -15.69
N LYS A 756 -46.46 -19.09 -16.91
CA LYS A 756 -47.19 -19.99 -17.84
C LYS A 756 -46.41 -21.28 -18.17
N ASN A 757 -45.08 -21.27 -18.00
CA ASN A 757 -44.19 -22.42 -18.22
C ASN A 757 -44.32 -23.50 -17.13
N ALA A 758 -44.85 -23.17 -15.94
CA ALA A 758 -44.98 -24.11 -14.83
C ALA A 758 -46.00 -25.22 -15.12
N ILE A 759 -47.10 -24.90 -15.83
CA ILE A 759 -48.16 -25.86 -16.17
C ILE A 759 -47.67 -26.87 -17.21
N SER A 760 -46.92 -26.40 -18.23
CA SER A 760 -46.29 -27.29 -19.23
C SER A 760 -45.16 -28.12 -18.62
N ALA A 761 -44.34 -27.54 -17.72
CA ALA A 761 -43.27 -28.25 -17.04
C ALA A 761 -43.83 -29.36 -16.12
N GLN A 762 -44.94 -29.11 -15.41
CA GLN A 762 -45.61 -30.15 -14.61
C GLN A 762 -46.12 -31.32 -15.45
N GLN A 763 -46.63 -31.07 -16.66
CA GLN A 763 -47.02 -32.14 -17.58
C GLN A 763 -45.79 -32.96 -18.04
N ILE A 764 -44.66 -32.30 -18.30
CA ILE A 764 -43.40 -32.94 -18.70
C ILE A 764 -42.80 -33.77 -17.54
N VAL A 765 -42.88 -33.30 -16.30
CA VAL A 765 -42.48 -34.06 -15.09
C VAL A 765 -43.22 -35.41 -15.02
N LEU A 766 -44.53 -35.41 -15.31
CA LEU A 766 -45.34 -36.64 -15.36
C LEU A 766 -44.98 -37.55 -16.55
N GLU A 767 -44.56 -37.00 -17.69
CA GLU A 767 -44.07 -37.78 -18.82
C GLU A 767 -42.71 -38.42 -18.55
N LEU A 768 -41.76 -37.67 -17.97
CA LEU A 768 -40.45 -38.17 -17.55
C LEU A 768 -40.60 -39.32 -16.54
N ARG A 769 -41.56 -39.18 -15.63
CA ARG A 769 -41.91 -40.24 -14.70
C ARG A 769 -42.38 -41.50 -15.42
N LYS A 770 -43.36 -41.40 -16.32
CA LYS A 770 -43.81 -42.57 -17.12
C LYS A 770 -42.67 -43.24 -17.89
N ARG A 771 -41.70 -42.45 -18.38
CA ARG A 771 -40.53 -42.99 -19.08
C ARG A 771 -39.57 -43.74 -18.15
N ALA A 772 -39.50 -43.39 -16.87
CA ALA A 772 -38.67 -44.06 -15.87
C ALA A 772 -39.25 -45.39 -15.32
N GLU A 773 -40.53 -45.69 -15.60
CA GLU A 773 -41.22 -46.91 -15.16
C GLU A 773 -40.45 -48.23 -15.45
N PRO A 774 -39.81 -48.43 -16.63
CA PRO A 774 -39.07 -49.66 -16.91
C PRO A 774 -37.82 -49.83 -16.04
N VAL A 775 -37.18 -48.72 -15.63
CA VAL A 775 -35.99 -48.73 -14.77
C VAL A 775 -36.39 -49.11 -13.34
N VAL A 776 -37.47 -48.49 -12.83
CA VAL A 776 -38.01 -48.81 -11.50
C VAL A 776 -38.45 -50.26 -11.43
N ARG A 777 -39.07 -50.79 -12.49
CA ARG A 777 -39.46 -52.21 -12.56
C ARG A 777 -38.26 -53.16 -12.52
N HIS A 778 -37.18 -52.82 -13.23
CA HIS A 778 -35.94 -53.59 -13.19
C HIS A 778 -35.34 -53.64 -11.78
N ILE A 779 -35.37 -52.52 -11.03
CA ILE A 779 -34.86 -52.44 -9.65
C ILE A 779 -35.68 -53.33 -8.70
N VAL A 780 -37.02 -53.36 -8.87
CA VAL A 780 -37.90 -54.24 -8.08
C VAL A 780 -37.64 -55.71 -8.40
N GLU A 781 -37.52 -56.06 -9.69
CA GLU A 781 -37.25 -57.44 -10.13
C GLU A 781 -35.85 -57.92 -9.66
N SER A 782 -34.84 -57.04 -9.63
CA SER A 782 -33.52 -57.38 -9.10
C SER A 782 -33.52 -57.53 -7.58
N ALA A 783 -34.26 -56.70 -6.85
CA ALA A 783 -34.40 -56.81 -5.40
C ALA A 783 -35.10 -58.13 -4.99
N GLU A 784 -36.19 -58.50 -5.65
CA GLU A 784 -36.91 -59.76 -5.42
C GLU A 784 -36.02 -61.00 -5.71
N SER A 785 -35.17 -60.94 -6.74
CA SER A 785 -34.22 -62.03 -7.05
C SER A 785 -33.10 -62.19 -6.00
N SER A 786 -32.69 -61.10 -5.36
CA SER A 786 -31.66 -61.13 -4.31
C SER A 786 -32.17 -61.66 -2.97
N GLU A 787 -33.46 -61.43 -2.66
CA GLU A 787 -34.10 -62.00 -1.48
C GLU A 787 -34.27 -63.52 -1.62
N GLU A 788 -34.61 -64.03 -2.81
CA GLU A 788 -34.73 -65.46 -3.11
C GLU A 788 -33.38 -66.24 -3.06
N GLU A 789 -32.24 -65.57 -3.23
CA GLU A 789 -30.90 -66.19 -3.07
C GLU A 789 -30.39 -66.19 -1.62
N SER A 790 -31.04 -65.43 -0.73
CA SER A 790 -30.64 -65.27 0.68
C SER A 790 -31.44 -66.13 1.69
N GLU A 791 -32.56 -66.73 1.25
CA GLU A 791 -33.30 -67.80 1.96
C GLU A 791 -32.81 -69.21 1.59
#